data_AF-A0A960ER00-F1
#
_entry.id   AF-A0A960ER00-F1
#
_cell.length_a   1.000
_cell.length_b   1.000
_cell.length_c   1.000
_cell.angle_alpha   90.00
_cell.angle_beta   90.00
_cell.angle_gamma   90.00
#
_symmetry.space_group_name_H-M   'P 1'
#
loop_
_entity.id
_entity.type
_entity.pdbx_description
1 polymer ?
#
loop_
_entity_poly.entity_id
_entity_poly.type
_entity_poly.pdbx_seq_one_letter_code
_entity_poly.pdbx_strand_id
1 'polypeptide(L)'
;MFRRSRPRTALVDPPAAPEGAATAGLVPELIADGWVLPRMFRVGGAPSWTLVGTVASPVATPVDGAGLVVGEGWSLDWWVGADDRWHVPAREASLRQQLLDRAPVVETLLRIPGGDAVHRAYGIRSPRDVGDEWVVAEVHNATAIPFAVALVIRPMVADGPGSVSEITVEPVDGASGRDQAQLVRVDGRPAVVLPRTAARYAAGNKNDGDVLDVVVSGRAGNEALSASCPDGLATLAMVFPLTHTSTLRALIPVGPVGDTLDYPSVVPDAETVASGWSVHRRGPRIDVPEKRILDGFESARAHLQLAHDGEVVRRDGHRARTMEPGATELVLGALDVLDMPLEVAGVVARWPDVLGTDPAPEVDAVLLTVISRHWLLHRVEEMLDWVLPEFAAAVERIDRADRRGRIATAASRRRVTDGLRAASKALAAAGQPEAATRVDVLAGRVGRDLPDPKPVTAADRLDVAAGLAAAGDPAGIATIREQLVAASTTGTWAGPGAAGGSVARLVGDDLAAQGALVLAIRNLLITEGPNGIAVVPHHPDDWYGGGIEVHDAPTSFGPLSFAIRWHGTRPAILWQLDARPGSGPVTLTAPGLDPTWRTTEPRGDALLAEVGPPAGVERVSMVVEHPDIAPEMRRPGSEPEAPTGPMPGGGGFS
;
A
#
# COMPACT_ATOMS: atom_id res chain seq x y z
N MET A 1 -12.64 -0.41 28.25
CA MET A 1 -13.66 -1.37 27.78
C MET A 1 -13.02 -2.55 27.04
N PHE A 2 -11.90 -3.07 27.55
CA PHE A 2 -11.09 -4.10 26.88
C PHE A 2 -11.16 -5.40 27.66
N ARG A 3 -12.11 -6.26 27.31
CA ARG A 3 -12.04 -7.71 27.53
C ARG A 3 -13.20 -8.40 26.81
N ARG A 4 -12.93 -8.84 25.59
CA ARG A 4 -13.42 -10.13 25.12
C ARG A 4 -12.20 -10.94 24.73
N SER A 5 -11.80 -11.84 25.62
CA SER A 5 -10.80 -12.86 25.33
C SER A 5 -11.34 -13.72 24.19
N ARG A 6 -10.83 -13.52 22.97
CA ARG A 6 -10.91 -14.56 21.94
C ARG A 6 -10.14 -15.78 22.47
N PRO A 7 -10.68 -17.00 22.32
CA PRO A 7 -9.96 -18.20 22.75
C PRO A 7 -8.62 -18.32 22.00
N ARG A 8 -7.57 -18.76 22.71
CA ARG A 8 -6.28 -19.14 22.11
C ARG A 8 -6.54 -20.23 21.09
N THR A 9 -6.58 -19.86 19.81
CA THR A 9 -6.50 -20.86 18.74
C THR A 9 -5.03 -21.30 18.72
N ALA A 10 -4.77 -22.60 18.83
CA ALA A 10 -3.42 -23.12 18.74
C ALA A 10 -2.83 -22.66 17.39
N LEU A 11 -1.75 -21.88 17.48
CA LEU A 11 -1.03 -21.34 16.33
C LEU A 11 -0.30 -22.50 15.66
N VAL A 12 -0.89 -23.06 14.59
CA VAL A 12 -0.17 -24.01 13.73
C VAL A 12 0.91 -23.23 12.96
N ASP A 13 2.13 -23.75 12.95
CA ASP A 13 3.24 -23.17 12.19
C ASP A 13 2.94 -23.25 10.69
N PRO A 14 3.18 -22.17 9.91
CA PRO A 14 3.26 -22.33 8.47
C PRO A 14 4.39 -23.33 8.16
N PRO A 15 4.25 -24.17 7.13
CA PRO A 15 5.33 -25.07 6.72
C PRO A 15 6.60 -24.25 6.44
N ALA A 16 7.76 -24.80 6.84
CA ALA A 16 9.04 -24.19 6.54
C ALA A 16 9.17 -23.97 5.02
N ALA A 17 9.55 -22.75 4.62
CA ALA A 17 9.86 -22.48 3.22
C ALA A 17 10.99 -23.44 2.77
N PRO A 18 10.89 -24.06 1.59
CA PRO A 18 11.94 -24.93 1.09
C PRO A 18 13.27 -24.16 0.98
N GLU A 19 14.35 -24.80 1.40
CA GLU A 19 15.70 -24.22 1.48
C GLU A 19 16.12 -23.56 0.15
N GLY A 20 16.54 -22.29 0.22
CA GLY A 20 16.77 -21.40 -0.93
C GLY A 20 17.88 -21.80 -1.92
N ALA A 21 18.64 -22.85 -1.65
CA ALA A 21 19.71 -23.32 -2.55
C ALA A 21 19.20 -24.26 -3.67
N ALA A 22 18.14 -25.04 -3.41
CA ALA A 22 17.56 -25.95 -4.41
C ALA A 22 16.64 -25.22 -5.43
N THR A 23 16.04 -24.09 -5.02
CA THR A 23 15.10 -23.30 -5.83
C THR A 23 15.77 -22.42 -6.88
N ALA A 24 17.03 -22.03 -6.69
CA ALA A 24 17.75 -21.15 -7.61
C ALA A 24 18.13 -21.81 -8.95
N GLY A 25 18.31 -23.15 -8.97
CA GLY A 25 18.60 -23.91 -10.20
C GLY A 25 17.37 -24.25 -11.02
N LEU A 26 16.22 -24.37 -10.37
CA LEU A 26 14.99 -24.85 -11.01
C LEU A 26 14.41 -23.87 -12.02
N VAL A 27 14.43 -22.56 -11.76
CA VAL A 27 13.88 -21.54 -12.67
C VAL A 27 14.57 -21.57 -14.05
N PRO A 28 15.92 -21.52 -14.15
CA PRO A 28 16.61 -21.70 -15.43
C PRO A 28 16.31 -23.03 -16.13
N GLU A 29 16.20 -24.13 -15.39
CA GLU A 29 15.86 -25.45 -15.94
C GLU A 29 14.47 -25.44 -16.58
N LEU A 30 13.46 -24.96 -15.86
CA LEU A 30 12.09 -24.85 -16.37
C LEU A 30 12.01 -23.96 -17.64
N ILE A 31 12.77 -22.87 -17.68
CA ILE A 31 12.87 -22.03 -18.89
C ILE A 31 13.46 -22.81 -20.06
N ALA A 32 14.53 -23.58 -19.83
CA ALA A 32 15.17 -24.40 -20.86
C ALA A 32 14.22 -25.50 -21.37
N ASP A 33 13.39 -26.04 -20.48
CA ASP A 33 12.36 -27.03 -20.78
C ASP A 33 11.09 -26.43 -21.39
N GLY A 34 11.07 -25.12 -21.66
CA GLY A 34 9.98 -24.43 -22.36
C GLY A 34 8.78 -24.03 -21.50
N TRP A 35 8.88 -24.15 -20.17
CA TRP A 35 7.80 -23.79 -19.26
C TRP A 35 7.47 -22.30 -19.31
N VAL A 36 6.20 -22.00 -19.10
CA VAL A 36 5.74 -20.63 -18.93
C VAL A 36 5.80 -20.26 -17.46
N LEU A 37 6.74 -19.38 -17.15
CA LEU A 37 6.86 -18.85 -15.80
C LEU A 37 6.01 -17.59 -15.61
N PRO A 38 5.46 -17.38 -14.40
CA PRO A 38 4.79 -16.13 -14.03
C PRO A 38 5.63 -14.89 -14.34
N ARG A 39 4.98 -13.76 -14.62
CA ARG A 39 5.64 -12.54 -15.10
C ARG A 39 6.67 -12.00 -14.11
N MET A 40 6.40 -12.19 -12.84
CA MET A 40 7.28 -11.88 -11.71
C MET A 40 8.65 -12.60 -11.73
N PHE A 41 8.82 -13.69 -12.49
CA PHE A 41 10.11 -14.37 -12.65
C PHE A 41 10.95 -13.85 -13.83
N ARG A 42 10.51 -12.80 -14.52
CA ARG A 42 11.30 -12.22 -15.61
C ARG A 42 12.64 -11.71 -15.08
N VAL A 43 13.70 -12.31 -15.60
CA VAL A 43 15.10 -12.04 -15.24
C VAL A 43 15.42 -10.56 -15.48
N GLY A 44 15.91 -9.86 -14.45
CA GLY A 44 16.51 -8.52 -14.55
C GLY A 44 15.71 -7.35 -13.97
N GLY A 45 14.48 -7.57 -13.48
CA GLY A 45 13.68 -6.56 -12.78
C GLY A 45 13.56 -6.81 -11.27
N ALA A 46 13.26 -5.77 -10.49
CA ALA A 46 12.82 -5.96 -9.11
C ALA A 46 11.44 -6.66 -9.10
N PRO A 47 11.16 -7.58 -8.18
CA PRO A 47 9.86 -8.22 -8.11
C PRO A 47 8.78 -7.17 -7.84
N SER A 48 7.59 -7.41 -8.39
CA SER A 48 6.44 -6.55 -8.17
C SER A 48 5.16 -7.37 -8.17
N TRP A 49 4.39 -7.22 -7.11
CA TRP A 49 3.04 -7.72 -6.95
C TRP A 49 2.23 -6.70 -6.16
N THR A 50 0.93 -6.96 -6.04
CA THR A 50 0.01 -6.18 -5.23
C THR A 50 -0.66 -7.09 -4.23
N LEU A 51 -0.70 -6.68 -2.96
CA LEU A 51 -1.41 -7.44 -1.94
C LEU A 51 -2.92 -7.15 -2.01
N VAL A 52 -3.73 -8.22 -2.00
CA VAL A 52 -5.19 -8.16 -1.84
C VAL A 52 -5.61 -8.92 -0.60
N GLY A 53 -6.69 -8.49 0.03
CA GLY A 53 -7.17 -9.13 1.25
C GLY A 53 -8.29 -8.34 1.91
N THR A 54 -8.61 -8.70 3.14
CA THR A 54 -9.60 -8.00 3.96
C THR A 54 -8.93 -7.35 5.16
N VAL A 55 -9.52 -6.25 5.66
CA VAL A 55 -9.05 -5.58 6.88
C VAL A 55 -8.90 -6.57 8.03
N ALA A 56 -7.81 -6.42 8.78
CA ALA A 56 -7.42 -7.25 9.93
C ALA A 56 -7.24 -8.75 9.64
N SER A 57 -7.17 -9.18 8.37
CA SER A 57 -6.78 -10.56 8.05
C SER A 57 -5.36 -10.83 8.55
N PRO A 58 -5.02 -12.06 9.01
CA PRO A 58 -3.64 -12.45 9.36
C PRO A 58 -2.69 -12.55 8.17
N VAL A 59 -3.21 -12.60 6.94
CA VAL A 59 -2.42 -12.70 5.72
C VAL A 59 -3.01 -11.79 4.63
N ALA A 60 -2.20 -11.42 3.66
CA ALA A 60 -2.65 -10.81 2.41
C ALA A 60 -2.08 -11.60 1.23
N THR A 61 -2.85 -11.68 0.16
CA THR A 61 -2.54 -12.52 -1.00
C THR A 61 -1.87 -11.71 -2.10
N PRO A 62 -0.66 -12.10 -2.56
CA PRO A 62 -0.02 -11.49 -3.71
C PRO A 62 -0.78 -11.74 -5.03
N VAL A 63 -0.88 -10.69 -5.83
CA VAL A 63 -1.33 -10.72 -7.24
C VAL A 63 -0.23 -10.11 -8.11
N ASP A 64 0.33 -10.89 -9.03
CA ASP A 64 1.46 -10.43 -9.86
C ASP A 64 1.01 -9.42 -10.93
N GLY A 65 1.97 -8.81 -11.64
CA GLY A 65 1.69 -7.86 -12.72
C GLY A 65 0.98 -8.43 -13.96
N ALA A 66 0.70 -9.73 -13.99
CA ALA A 66 -0.11 -10.41 -15.00
C ALA A 66 -1.44 -10.93 -14.45
N GLY A 67 -1.76 -10.68 -13.18
CA GLY A 67 -2.99 -11.12 -12.54
C GLY A 67 -2.95 -12.55 -11.98
N LEU A 68 -1.78 -13.17 -11.87
CA LEU A 68 -1.64 -14.47 -11.21
C LEU A 68 -1.82 -14.30 -9.70
N VAL A 69 -2.69 -15.11 -9.11
CA VAL A 69 -3.07 -15.03 -7.69
C VAL A 69 -2.37 -16.12 -6.90
N VAL A 70 -1.65 -15.75 -5.84
CA VAL A 70 -0.82 -16.69 -5.07
C VAL A 70 -1.62 -17.36 -3.95
N GLY A 71 -1.53 -18.69 -3.87
CA GLY A 71 -2.00 -19.51 -2.76
C GLY A 71 -0.84 -20.03 -1.89
N GLU A 72 -1.13 -20.93 -0.95
CA GLU A 72 -0.10 -21.51 -0.08
C GLU A 72 0.74 -22.56 -0.84
N GLY A 73 1.90 -22.16 -1.38
CA GLY A 73 2.81 -23.06 -2.09
C GLY A 73 2.49 -23.27 -3.59
N TRP A 74 1.45 -22.62 -4.09
CA TRP A 74 0.95 -22.71 -5.47
C TRP A 74 0.38 -21.36 -5.91
N SER A 75 -0.05 -21.25 -7.17
CA SER A 75 -0.78 -20.07 -7.69
C SER A 75 -1.84 -20.43 -8.70
N LEU A 76 -2.82 -19.54 -8.86
CA LEU A 76 -3.87 -19.58 -9.86
C LEU A 76 -3.55 -18.63 -11.01
N ASP A 77 -3.31 -19.19 -12.19
CA ASP A 77 -3.15 -18.45 -13.45
C ASP A 77 -4.45 -18.46 -14.26
N TRP A 78 -4.57 -17.55 -15.22
CA TRP A 78 -5.76 -17.36 -16.05
C TRP A 78 -5.38 -17.17 -17.52
N TRP A 79 -5.79 -18.08 -18.41
CA TRP A 79 -5.51 -17.99 -19.85
C TRP A 79 -6.79 -17.82 -20.64
N VAL A 80 -6.71 -17.11 -21.77
CA VAL A 80 -7.89 -16.81 -22.59
C VAL A 80 -7.72 -17.39 -23.99
N GLY A 81 -8.55 -18.37 -24.34
CA GLY A 81 -8.67 -18.91 -25.69
C GLY A 81 -9.68 -18.09 -26.48
N ALA A 82 -9.18 -17.14 -27.28
CA ALA A 82 -9.99 -16.32 -28.16
C ALA A 82 -10.04 -16.92 -29.59
N ASP A 83 -10.73 -16.26 -30.51
CA ASP A 83 -10.92 -16.73 -31.90
C ASP A 83 -9.60 -16.93 -32.68
N ASP A 84 -8.53 -16.22 -32.31
CA ASP A 84 -7.23 -16.27 -32.98
C ASP A 84 -6.28 -17.30 -32.37
N ARG A 85 -6.09 -17.26 -31.03
CA ARG A 85 -5.17 -18.11 -30.28
C ARG A 85 -5.50 -18.13 -28.79
N TRP A 86 -4.73 -18.91 -28.05
CA TRP A 86 -4.58 -18.75 -26.62
C TRP A 86 -3.67 -17.56 -26.29
N HIS A 87 -4.18 -16.68 -25.42
CA HIS A 87 -3.48 -15.56 -24.82
C HIS A 87 -3.12 -15.92 -23.38
N VAL A 88 -1.83 -15.79 -23.05
CA VAL A 88 -1.27 -16.18 -21.74
C VAL A 88 -0.70 -14.93 -21.09
N PRO A 89 -1.34 -14.35 -20.07
CA PRO A 89 -0.98 -13.04 -19.51
C PRO A 89 0.52 -12.86 -19.25
N ALA A 90 1.22 -13.87 -18.72
CA ALA A 90 2.66 -13.80 -18.48
C ALA A 90 3.52 -13.52 -19.74
N ARG A 91 3.01 -13.86 -20.93
CA ARG A 91 3.66 -13.63 -22.24
C ARG A 91 3.20 -12.36 -22.94
N GLU A 92 2.10 -11.74 -22.51
CA GLU A 92 1.50 -10.60 -23.20
C GLU A 92 2.16 -9.27 -22.82
N ALA A 93 2.54 -8.49 -23.84
CA ALA A 93 3.19 -7.20 -23.64
C ALA A 93 2.19 -6.09 -23.27
N SER A 94 0.96 -6.14 -23.81
CA SER A 94 -0.06 -5.09 -23.72
C SER A 94 -1.06 -5.26 -22.56
N LEU A 95 -0.62 -5.87 -21.46
CA LEU A 95 -1.42 -5.93 -20.23
C LEU A 95 -1.50 -4.56 -19.58
N ARG A 96 -2.69 -4.22 -19.08
CA ARG A 96 -2.91 -3.05 -18.22
C ARG A 96 -3.36 -3.54 -16.86
N GLN A 97 -2.76 -3.01 -15.80
CA GLN A 97 -3.16 -3.34 -14.43
C GLN A 97 -3.38 -2.04 -13.64
N GLN A 98 -4.45 -2.01 -12.85
CA GLN A 98 -4.83 -0.87 -12.02
C GLN A 98 -5.53 -1.32 -10.74
N LEU A 99 -5.64 -0.42 -9.77
CA LEU A 99 -6.50 -0.59 -8.59
C LEU A 99 -7.86 0.03 -8.86
N LEU A 100 -8.95 -0.71 -8.62
CA LEU A 100 -10.29 -0.14 -8.67
C LEU A 100 -10.51 0.81 -7.50
N ASP A 101 -10.84 2.06 -7.82
CA ASP A 101 -11.04 3.16 -6.87
C ASP A 101 -9.90 3.37 -5.86
N ARG A 102 -8.67 2.92 -6.14
CA ARG A 102 -7.54 2.91 -5.18
C ARG A 102 -7.74 1.98 -3.96
N ALA A 103 -8.70 1.05 -4.06
CA ALA A 103 -8.86 -0.05 -3.12
C ALA A 103 -7.94 -1.23 -3.52
N PRO A 104 -7.60 -2.17 -2.62
CA PRO A 104 -6.82 -3.37 -2.94
C PRO A 104 -7.70 -4.39 -3.69
N VAL A 105 -8.21 -3.96 -4.84
CA VAL A 105 -9.01 -4.67 -5.82
C VAL A 105 -8.26 -4.49 -7.13
N VAL A 106 -7.49 -5.51 -7.49
CA VAL A 106 -6.59 -5.47 -8.66
C VAL A 106 -7.40 -5.82 -9.90
N GLU A 107 -7.41 -4.94 -10.90
CA GLU A 107 -7.98 -5.21 -12.21
C GLU A 107 -6.86 -5.33 -13.25
N THR A 108 -6.82 -6.46 -13.94
CA THR A 108 -5.88 -6.76 -15.03
C THR A 108 -6.66 -6.93 -16.33
N LEU A 109 -6.41 -6.06 -17.30
CA LEU A 109 -7.07 -6.06 -18.60
C LEU A 109 -6.16 -6.68 -19.67
N LEU A 110 -6.63 -7.77 -20.26
CA LEU A 110 -6.00 -8.45 -21.37
C LEU A 110 -6.75 -8.15 -22.67
N ARG A 111 -6.10 -7.41 -23.57
CA ARG A 111 -6.63 -7.11 -24.91
C ARG A 111 -6.59 -8.35 -25.78
N ILE A 112 -7.74 -8.74 -26.34
CA ILE A 112 -7.92 -9.86 -27.27
C ILE A 112 -8.76 -9.40 -28.47
N PRO A 113 -8.93 -10.21 -29.54
CA PRO A 113 -9.87 -9.87 -30.60
C PRO A 113 -11.27 -9.58 -30.05
N GLY A 114 -11.85 -8.45 -30.46
CA GLY A 114 -13.22 -8.08 -30.10
C GLY A 114 -13.41 -7.39 -28.74
N GLY A 115 -12.36 -7.17 -27.94
CA GLY A 115 -12.46 -6.41 -26.68
C GLY A 115 -11.39 -6.75 -25.65
N ASP A 116 -11.74 -6.66 -24.37
CA ASP A 116 -10.87 -7.06 -23.26
C ASP A 116 -11.45 -8.29 -22.54
N ALA A 117 -10.57 -9.21 -22.14
CA ALA A 117 -10.83 -10.10 -21.02
C ALA A 117 -10.36 -9.40 -19.75
N VAL A 118 -11.26 -9.20 -18.79
CA VAL A 118 -10.99 -8.43 -17.58
C VAL A 118 -10.88 -9.40 -16.40
N HIS A 119 -9.68 -9.54 -15.85
CA HIS A 119 -9.46 -10.31 -14.63
C HIS A 119 -9.45 -9.38 -13.41
N ARG A 120 -10.11 -9.77 -12.32
CA ARG A 120 -10.04 -9.06 -11.04
C ARG A 120 -9.71 -9.99 -9.89
N ALA A 121 -8.89 -9.49 -8.96
CA ALA A 121 -8.52 -10.17 -7.74
C ALA A 121 -8.76 -9.28 -6.52
N TYR A 122 -9.48 -9.78 -5.51
CA TYR A 122 -9.84 -9.01 -4.31
C TYR A 122 -10.24 -9.89 -3.12
N GLY A 123 -10.07 -9.39 -1.90
CA GLY A 123 -10.47 -10.07 -0.67
C GLY A 123 -11.94 -9.83 -0.30
N ILE A 124 -12.62 -10.86 0.21
CA ILE A 124 -13.98 -10.77 0.78
C ILE A 124 -14.07 -11.54 2.10
N ARG A 125 -15.09 -11.19 2.90
CA ARG A 125 -15.55 -12.04 4.00
C ARG A 125 -16.87 -12.70 3.61
N SER A 126 -16.92 -14.02 3.64
CA SER A 126 -18.14 -14.82 3.51
C SER A 126 -18.06 -16.00 4.48
N PRO A 127 -19.09 -16.22 5.33
CA PRO A 127 -19.07 -17.27 6.35
C PRO A 127 -18.78 -18.67 5.77
N ARG A 128 -18.00 -19.45 6.52
CA ARG A 128 -17.77 -20.89 6.34
C ARG A 128 -17.57 -21.54 7.72
N ASP A 129 -17.52 -22.87 7.78
CA ASP A 129 -17.45 -23.61 9.06
C ASP A 129 -16.19 -23.29 9.87
N VAL A 130 -15.06 -23.06 9.19
CA VAL A 130 -13.78 -22.70 9.79
C VAL A 130 -13.23 -21.48 9.07
N GLY A 131 -13.21 -20.31 9.71
CA GLY A 131 -12.81 -19.03 9.09
C GLY A 131 -13.92 -18.39 8.26
N ASP A 132 -13.62 -17.28 7.58
CA ASP A 132 -14.59 -16.53 6.76
C ASP A 132 -13.94 -15.74 5.62
N GLU A 133 -12.62 -15.85 5.43
CA GLU A 133 -11.87 -15.01 4.50
C GLU A 133 -11.61 -15.73 3.17
N TRP A 134 -11.79 -14.99 2.08
CA TRP A 134 -11.60 -15.49 0.73
C TRP A 134 -10.90 -14.44 -0.14
N VAL A 135 -10.18 -14.92 -1.14
CA VAL A 135 -9.79 -14.12 -2.30
C VAL A 135 -10.59 -14.59 -3.49
N VAL A 136 -11.26 -13.65 -4.16
CA VAL A 136 -11.96 -13.88 -5.41
C VAL A 136 -10.99 -13.63 -6.55
N ALA A 137 -10.91 -14.56 -7.47
CA ALA A 137 -10.27 -14.42 -8.77
C ALA A 137 -11.37 -14.52 -9.84
N GLU A 138 -11.80 -13.39 -10.39
CA GLU A 138 -12.86 -13.36 -11.40
C GLU A 138 -12.34 -13.02 -12.79
N VAL A 139 -12.95 -13.62 -13.83
CA VAL A 139 -12.69 -13.29 -15.23
C VAL A 139 -14.01 -12.91 -15.88
N HIS A 140 -14.08 -11.69 -16.39
CA HIS A 140 -15.23 -11.13 -17.08
C HIS A 140 -14.97 -11.01 -18.59
N ASN A 141 -15.93 -11.44 -19.40
CA ASN A 141 -15.88 -11.29 -20.85
C ASN A 141 -16.46 -9.94 -21.28
N ALA A 142 -15.59 -8.94 -21.46
CA ALA A 142 -15.94 -7.62 -22.01
C ALA A 142 -15.73 -7.55 -23.54
N THR A 143 -15.95 -8.67 -24.24
CA THR A 143 -15.97 -8.73 -25.71
C THR A 143 -17.39 -9.00 -26.23
N ALA A 144 -17.57 -8.81 -27.53
CA ALA A 144 -18.84 -9.09 -28.20
C ALA A 144 -19.10 -10.60 -28.45
N ILE A 145 -18.12 -11.47 -28.23
CA ILE A 145 -18.18 -12.90 -28.58
C ILE A 145 -17.80 -13.80 -27.40
N PRO A 146 -18.25 -15.05 -27.35
CA PRO A 146 -17.77 -16.00 -26.33
C PRO A 146 -16.28 -16.32 -26.50
N PHE A 147 -15.59 -16.58 -25.39
CA PHE A 147 -14.22 -17.14 -25.41
C PHE A 147 -14.08 -18.28 -24.39
N ALA A 148 -12.99 -19.03 -24.45
CA ALA A 148 -12.62 -19.98 -23.41
C ALA A 148 -11.72 -19.34 -22.35
N VAL A 149 -11.91 -19.66 -21.08
CA VAL A 149 -10.99 -19.33 -19.99
C VAL A 149 -10.41 -20.61 -19.43
N ALA A 150 -9.09 -20.70 -19.31
CA ALA A 150 -8.44 -21.72 -18.50
C ALA A 150 -8.04 -21.11 -17.15
N LEU A 151 -8.50 -21.71 -16.05
CA LEU A 151 -7.96 -21.47 -14.72
C LEU A 151 -6.94 -22.55 -14.41
N VAL A 152 -5.71 -22.16 -14.05
CA VAL A 152 -4.58 -23.09 -14.01
C VAL A 152 -3.88 -23.06 -12.66
N ILE A 153 -3.82 -24.20 -11.99
CA ILE A 153 -3.00 -24.38 -10.80
C ILE A 153 -1.54 -24.56 -11.23
N ARG A 154 -0.66 -23.72 -10.70
CA ARG A 154 0.78 -23.68 -11.00
C ARG A 154 1.62 -23.92 -9.73
N PRO A 155 2.73 -24.67 -9.80
CA PRO A 155 3.67 -24.85 -8.69
C PRO A 155 4.61 -23.65 -8.54
N MET A 156 4.04 -22.45 -8.41
CA MET A 156 4.74 -21.18 -8.38
C MET A 156 4.15 -20.27 -7.30
N VAL A 157 4.99 -19.53 -6.59
CA VAL A 157 4.59 -18.52 -5.59
C VAL A 157 5.29 -17.18 -5.87
N ALA A 158 4.97 -16.13 -5.10
CA ALA A 158 5.44 -14.76 -5.32
C ALA A 158 6.97 -14.58 -5.26
N ASP A 159 7.71 -15.47 -4.63
CA ASP A 159 9.15 -15.31 -4.40
C ASP A 159 10.00 -16.48 -4.93
N GLY A 160 9.40 -17.42 -5.66
CA GLY A 160 10.09 -18.63 -6.09
C GLY A 160 9.19 -19.73 -6.66
N PRO A 161 9.79 -20.82 -7.14
CA PRO A 161 9.06 -22.06 -7.35
C PRO A 161 8.34 -22.47 -6.07
N GLY A 162 7.08 -22.86 -6.22
CA GLY A 162 6.31 -23.54 -5.19
C GLY A 162 6.55 -25.05 -5.24
N SER A 163 5.64 -25.81 -4.66
CA SER A 163 5.63 -27.27 -4.74
C SER A 163 4.21 -27.77 -4.70
N VAL A 164 3.83 -28.55 -5.72
CA VAL A 164 2.51 -29.17 -5.86
C VAL A 164 2.71 -30.62 -6.27
N SER A 165 2.45 -31.53 -5.35
CA SER A 165 2.66 -32.96 -5.56
C SER A 165 1.42 -33.62 -6.16
N GLU A 166 0.24 -33.16 -5.74
CA GLU A 166 -1.05 -33.66 -6.20
C GLU A 166 -2.07 -32.52 -6.27
N ILE A 167 -2.90 -32.56 -7.32
CA ILE A 167 -4.07 -31.72 -7.49
C ILE A 167 -5.26 -32.66 -7.69
N THR A 168 -6.35 -32.46 -6.96
CA THR A 168 -7.60 -33.21 -7.18
C THR A 168 -8.79 -32.27 -7.34
N VAL A 169 -9.82 -32.72 -8.03
CA VAL A 169 -11.08 -31.98 -8.23
C VAL A 169 -12.25 -32.86 -7.82
N GLU A 170 -13.08 -32.37 -6.90
CA GLU A 170 -14.25 -33.09 -6.39
C GLU A 170 -15.51 -32.21 -6.41
N PRO A 171 -16.71 -32.79 -6.59
CA PRO A 171 -17.95 -32.03 -6.52
C PRO A 171 -18.26 -31.59 -5.09
N VAL A 172 -18.78 -30.38 -4.92
CA VAL A 172 -19.23 -29.81 -3.63
C VAL A 172 -20.54 -29.04 -3.81
N ASP A 173 -21.19 -28.69 -2.70
CA ASP A 173 -22.46 -27.96 -2.72
C ASP A 173 -22.25 -26.44 -2.92
N GLY A 174 -23.35 -25.70 -3.10
CA GLY A 174 -23.34 -24.23 -3.14
C GLY A 174 -23.34 -23.59 -4.53
N ALA A 175 -23.39 -24.36 -5.61
CA ALA A 175 -23.57 -23.82 -6.96
C ALA A 175 -24.95 -23.17 -7.15
N SER A 176 -25.02 -22.21 -8.07
CA SER A 176 -26.28 -21.61 -8.49
C SER A 176 -26.89 -22.36 -9.68
N GLY A 177 -28.20 -22.58 -9.67
CA GLY A 177 -28.91 -23.16 -10.81
C GLY A 177 -28.76 -24.68 -10.91
N ARG A 178 -28.47 -25.18 -12.11
CA ARG A 178 -28.30 -26.64 -12.39
C ARG A 178 -26.84 -27.10 -12.38
N ASP A 179 -25.92 -26.17 -12.17
CA ASP A 179 -24.50 -26.46 -12.17
C ASP A 179 -24.09 -27.14 -10.85
N GLN A 180 -23.02 -27.94 -10.88
CA GLN A 180 -22.41 -28.53 -9.69
C GLN A 180 -21.10 -27.80 -9.39
N ALA A 181 -20.95 -27.28 -8.17
CA ALA A 181 -19.70 -26.63 -7.76
C ALA A 181 -18.58 -27.66 -7.63
N GLN A 182 -17.34 -27.21 -7.75
CA GLN A 182 -16.16 -28.06 -7.61
C GLN A 182 -15.19 -27.49 -6.59
N LEU A 183 -14.64 -28.35 -5.76
CA LEU A 183 -13.49 -28.05 -4.92
C LEU A 183 -12.23 -28.64 -5.58
N VAL A 184 -11.25 -27.77 -5.79
CA VAL A 184 -9.90 -28.13 -6.17
C VAL A 184 -9.07 -28.22 -4.90
N ARG A 185 -8.39 -29.35 -4.69
CA ARG A 185 -7.41 -29.53 -3.63
C ARG A 185 -6.00 -29.52 -4.18
N VAL A 186 -5.09 -28.97 -3.41
CA VAL A 186 -3.64 -29.04 -3.64
C VAL A 186 -3.03 -29.74 -2.44
N ASP A 187 -2.34 -30.86 -2.68
CA ASP A 187 -1.74 -31.70 -1.65
C ASP A 187 -2.72 -32.04 -0.51
N GLY A 188 -3.96 -32.37 -0.89
CA GLY A 188 -5.07 -32.72 0.00
C GLY A 188 -5.78 -31.54 0.67
N ARG A 189 -5.24 -30.31 0.59
CA ARG A 189 -5.83 -29.11 1.22
C ARG A 189 -6.78 -28.39 0.28
N PRO A 190 -7.94 -27.88 0.75
CA PRO A 190 -8.81 -27.03 -0.07
C PRO A 190 -8.06 -25.80 -0.61
N ALA A 191 -8.07 -25.63 -1.93
CA ALA A 191 -7.26 -24.62 -2.62
C ALA A 191 -8.11 -23.63 -3.42
N VAL A 192 -9.08 -24.11 -4.21
CA VAL A 192 -9.97 -23.27 -5.01
C VAL A 192 -11.36 -23.88 -5.05
N VAL A 193 -12.40 -23.08 -4.86
CA VAL A 193 -13.79 -23.49 -5.12
C VAL A 193 -14.29 -22.80 -6.37
N LEU A 194 -14.88 -23.57 -7.27
CA LEU A 194 -15.39 -23.16 -8.57
C LEU A 194 -16.92 -23.30 -8.60
N PRO A 195 -17.64 -22.39 -9.29
CA PRO A 195 -19.09 -22.31 -9.22
C PRO A 195 -19.79 -23.41 -10.01
N ARG A 196 -19.05 -24.09 -10.89
CA ARG A 196 -19.56 -25.09 -11.83
C ARG A 196 -18.44 -26.00 -12.34
N THR A 197 -18.82 -27.12 -12.94
CA THR A 197 -17.90 -28.07 -13.57
C THR A 197 -17.17 -27.47 -14.78
N ALA A 198 -15.85 -27.68 -14.86
CA ALA A 198 -15.08 -27.32 -16.06
C ALA A 198 -15.45 -28.19 -17.26
N ALA A 199 -15.48 -27.60 -18.46
CA ALA A 199 -15.84 -28.29 -19.69
C ALA A 199 -14.73 -29.21 -20.20
N ARG A 200 -13.47 -28.82 -19.94
CA ARG A 200 -12.27 -29.59 -20.26
C ARG A 200 -11.21 -29.45 -19.18
N TYR A 201 -10.33 -30.44 -19.12
CA TYR A 201 -9.19 -30.50 -18.21
C TYR A 201 -7.92 -30.85 -18.98
N ALA A 202 -6.80 -30.33 -18.52
CA ALA A 202 -5.46 -30.75 -18.95
C ALA A 202 -4.56 -30.83 -17.71
N ALA A 203 -3.75 -31.87 -17.62
CA ALA A 203 -2.73 -32.03 -16.59
C ALA A 203 -1.35 -31.93 -17.21
N GLY A 204 -0.39 -31.43 -16.44
CA GLY A 204 1.03 -31.41 -16.80
C GLY A 204 1.88 -31.70 -15.57
N ASN A 205 3.13 -32.08 -15.80
CA ASN A 205 4.11 -32.38 -14.74
C ASN A 205 5.53 -32.21 -15.30
N LYS A 206 6.56 -32.43 -14.47
CA LYS A 206 7.96 -32.34 -14.89
C LYS A 206 8.31 -33.20 -16.12
N ASN A 207 7.80 -34.43 -16.20
CA ASN A 207 8.17 -35.39 -17.24
C ASN A 207 7.42 -35.13 -18.56
N ASP A 208 6.14 -34.78 -18.46
CA ASP A 208 5.26 -34.56 -19.62
C ASP A 208 5.35 -33.13 -20.17
N GLY A 209 5.97 -32.22 -19.40
CA GLY A 209 6.13 -30.81 -19.73
C GLY A 209 5.00 -29.93 -19.21
N ASP A 210 5.06 -28.65 -19.56
CA ASP A 210 4.10 -27.65 -19.13
C ASP A 210 2.69 -27.94 -19.71
N VAL A 211 1.66 -27.88 -18.85
CA VAL A 211 0.26 -28.05 -19.24
C VAL A 211 -0.20 -27.10 -20.36
N LEU A 212 0.49 -25.96 -20.56
CA LEU A 212 0.18 -25.05 -21.66
C LEU A 212 0.17 -25.76 -23.02
N ASP A 213 1.12 -26.66 -23.28
CA ASP A 213 1.22 -27.33 -24.57
C ASP A 213 0.02 -28.24 -24.85
N VAL A 214 -0.56 -28.84 -23.81
CA VAL A 214 -1.78 -29.66 -23.91
C VAL A 214 -3.00 -28.78 -24.21
N VAL A 215 -3.10 -27.62 -23.54
CA VAL A 215 -4.22 -26.68 -23.73
C VAL A 215 -4.17 -26.04 -25.13
N VAL A 216 -3.02 -25.53 -25.55
CA VAL A 216 -2.85 -24.83 -26.85
C VAL A 216 -3.05 -25.77 -28.03
N SER A 217 -2.63 -27.04 -27.90
CA SER A 217 -2.83 -28.06 -28.95
C SER A 217 -4.26 -28.62 -29.00
N GLY A 218 -5.19 -28.15 -28.16
CA GLY A 218 -6.57 -28.62 -28.13
C GLY A 218 -6.73 -30.06 -27.62
N ARG A 219 -5.71 -30.59 -26.92
CA ARG A 219 -5.72 -31.95 -26.36
C ARG A 219 -6.38 -32.05 -24.99
N ALA A 220 -6.86 -30.94 -24.43
CA ALA A 220 -7.62 -30.93 -23.18
C ALA A 220 -8.85 -31.83 -23.30
N GLY A 221 -8.94 -32.83 -22.42
CA GLY A 221 -10.00 -33.85 -22.42
C GLY A 221 -11.18 -33.46 -21.54
N ASN A 222 -12.22 -34.28 -21.53
CA ASN A 222 -13.33 -34.20 -20.57
C ASN A 222 -13.07 -35.01 -19.28
N GLU A 223 -11.95 -35.73 -19.23
CA GLU A 223 -11.52 -36.56 -18.11
C GLU A 223 -10.20 -36.03 -17.55
N ALA A 224 -10.22 -35.37 -16.40
CA ALA A 224 -9.13 -35.41 -15.42
C ALA A 224 -9.66 -34.96 -14.06
N LEU A 225 -9.69 -35.89 -13.09
CA LEU A 225 -10.03 -35.60 -11.70
C LEU A 225 -8.78 -35.32 -10.85
N SER A 226 -7.59 -35.69 -11.33
CA SER A 226 -6.34 -35.46 -10.62
C SER A 226 -5.14 -35.25 -11.54
N ALA A 227 -4.15 -34.51 -11.03
CA ALA A 227 -2.81 -34.38 -11.60
C ALA A 227 -1.78 -34.67 -10.49
N SER A 228 -0.69 -35.35 -10.79
CA SER A 228 0.34 -35.65 -9.80
C SER A 228 1.75 -35.57 -10.36
N CYS A 229 2.70 -35.21 -9.51
CA CYS A 229 4.10 -35.10 -9.83
C CYS A 229 4.95 -35.27 -8.56
N PRO A 230 5.73 -36.37 -8.44
CA PRO A 230 6.61 -36.59 -7.29
C PRO A 230 7.66 -35.48 -7.08
N ASP A 231 8.02 -34.76 -8.14
CA ASP A 231 8.96 -33.62 -8.09
C ASP A 231 8.30 -32.30 -7.66
N GLY A 232 7.01 -32.30 -7.30
CA GLY A 232 6.30 -31.09 -6.88
C GLY A 232 5.95 -30.13 -8.02
N LEU A 233 5.94 -30.60 -9.27
CA LEU A 233 5.65 -29.79 -10.46
C LEU A 233 4.29 -30.11 -11.11
N ALA A 234 3.33 -30.66 -10.36
CA ALA A 234 2.01 -30.94 -10.93
C ALA A 234 1.30 -29.63 -11.29
N THR A 235 0.64 -29.64 -12.45
CA THR A 235 -0.16 -28.53 -12.97
C THR A 235 -1.49 -29.05 -13.47
N LEU A 236 -2.55 -28.28 -13.30
CA LEU A 236 -3.89 -28.63 -13.78
C LEU A 236 -4.58 -27.38 -14.34
N ALA A 237 -4.97 -27.46 -15.61
CA ALA A 237 -5.78 -26.44 -16.28
C ALA A 237 -7.24 -26.90 -16.38
N MET A 238 -8.16 -26.04 -15.98
CA MET A 238 -9.61 -26.25 -16.02
C MET A 238 -10.24 -25.21 -16.96
N VAL A 239 -10.85 -25.67 -18.05
CA VAL A 239 -11.30 -24.81 -19.15
C VAL A 239 -12.82 -24.63 -19.12
N PHE A 240 -13.25 -23.37 -19.18
CA PHE A 240 -14.65 -22.94 -19.13
C PHE A 240 -15.01 -22.12 -20.37
N PRO A 241 -16.15 -22.40 -21.02
CA PRO A 241 -16.71 -21.46 -21.98
C PRO A 241 -17.33 -20.26 -21.25
N LEU A 242 -17.02 -19.06 -21.72
CA LEU A 242 -17.53 -17.81 -21.16
C LEU A 242 -18.22 -16.99 -22.25
N THR A 243 -19.55 -16.90 -22.16
CA THR A 243 -20.37 -16.07 -23.05
C THR A 243 -20.08 -14.59 -22.88
N HIS A 244 -20.44 -13.77 -23.89
CA HIS A 244 -20.29 -12.31 -23.81
C HIS A 244 -20.96 -11.78 -22.53
N THR A 245 -20.37 -10.77 -21.91
CA THR A 245 -20.84 -10.12 -20.66
C THR A 245 -20.92 -11.02 -19.42
N SER A 246 -20.49 -12.28 -19.53
CA SER A 246 -20.55 -13.24 -18.42
C SER A 246 -19.27 -13.21 -17.60
N THR A 247 -19.38 -13.60 -16.32
CA THR A 247 -18.26 -13.63 -15.38
C THR A 247 -18.12 -15.02 -14.77
N LEU A 248 -16.89 -15.52 -14.68
CA LEU A 248 -16.52 -16.71 -13.91
C LEU A 248 -15.77 -16.27 -12.66
N ARG A 249 -16.11 -16.83 -11.49
CA ARG A 249 -15.46 -16.51 -10.20
C ARG A 249 -14.86 -17.76 -9.58
N ALA A 250 -13.56 -17.78 -9.38
CA ALA A 250 -12.88 -18.76 -8.54
C ALA A 250 -12.66 -18.17 -7.15
N LEU A 251 -12.87 -18.97 -6.10
CA LEU A 251 -12.70 -18.52 -4.72
C LEU A 251 -11.58 -19.31 -4.04
N ILE A 252 -10.62 -18.58 -3.49
CA ILE A 252 -9.46 -19.11 -2.79
C ILE A 252 -9.69 -18.88 -1.30
N PRO A 253 -9.81 -19.93 -0.47
CA PRO A 253 -9.96 -19.75 0.96
C PRO A 253 -8.66 -19.20 1.57
N VAL A 254 -8.78 -18.22 2.46
CA VAL A 254 -7.65 -17.59 3.15
C VAL A 254 -7.70 -17.90 4.65
N GLY A 255 -6.55 -18.16 5.27
CA GLY A 255 -6.46 -18.48 6.70
C GLY A 255 -6.89 -19.92 7.04
N PRO A 256 -7.33 -20.20 8.28
CA PRO A 256 -7.74 -21.54 8.68
C PRO A 256 -8.92 -22.05 7.85
N VAL A 257 -8.80 -23.25 7.28
CA VAL A 257 -9.83 -23.91 6.45
C VAL A 257 -10.08 -25.30 7.02
N GLY A 258 -11.35 -25.73 7.05
CA GLY A 258 -11.75 -27.09 7.39
C GLY A 258 -11.53 -28.05 6.24
N ASP A 259 -11.72 -29.35 6.46
CA ASP A 259 -11.55 -30.35 5.41
C ASP A 259 -12.61 -30.21 4.31
N THR A 260 -13.85 -29.85 4.66
CA THR A 260 -14.96 -29.62 3.72
C THR A 260 -15.08 -28.14 3.37
N LEU A 261 -15.40 -27.84 2.11
CA LEU A 261 -15.53 -26.46 1.64
C LEU A 261 -16.52 -26.35 0.48
N ASP A 262 -17.67 -25.72 0.74
CA ASP A 262 -18.71 -25.44 -0.25
C ASP A 262 -18.50 -24.09 -0.96
N TYR A 263 -19.17 -23.92 -2.09
CA TYR A 263 -19.18 -22.63 -2.78
C TYR A 263 -20.03 -21.62 -1.99
N PRO A 264 -19.50 -20.41 -1.69
CA PRO A 264 -20.22 -19.44 -0.87
C PRO A 264 -21.52 -18.94 -1.52
N SER A 265 -22.57 -18.84 -0.71
CA SER A 265 -23.88 -18.36 -1.17
C SER A 265 -23.92 -16.88 -1.53
N VAL A 266 -22.99 -16.08 -0.99
CA VAL A 266 -22.87 -14.64 -1.27
C VAL A 266 -21.44 -14.31 -1.63
N VAL A 267 -21.25 -13.81 -2.85
CA VAL A 267 -19.96 -13.34 -3.36
C VAL A 267 -20.18 -11.95 -3.97
N PRO A 268 -19.82 -10.86 -3.25
CA PRO A 268 -19.96 -9.51 -3.78
C PRO A 268 -19.05 -9.31 -5.00
N ASP A 269 -19.49 -8.47 -5.93
CA ASP A 269 -18.67 -8.07 -7.08
C ASP A 269 -17.56 -7.08 -6.67
N ALA A 270 -16.59 -6.90 -7.57
CA ALA A 270 -15.42 -6.08 -7.34
C ALA A 270 -15.76 -4.60 -7.06
N GLU A 271 -16.78 -4.05 -7.74
CA GLU A 271 -17.22 -2.65 -7.56
C GLU A 271 -17.85 -2.43 -6.18
N THR A 272 -18.64 -3.39 -5.70
CA THR A 272 -19.21 -3.38 -4.34
C THR A 272 -18.10 -3.42 -3.30
N VAL A 273 -17.09 -4.27 -3.49
CA VAL A 273 -15.94 -4.38 -2.58
C VAL A 273 -15.12 -3.09 -2.59
N ALA A 274 -14.78 -2.56 -3.76
CA ALA A 274 -14.05 -1.30 -3.90
C ALA A 274 -14.79 -0.13 -3.24
N SER A 275 -16.11 -0.05 -3.43
CA SER A 275 -16.97 0.92 -2.75
C SER A 275 -16.97 0.74 -1.23
N GLY A 276 -16.98 -0.51 -0.73
CA GLY A 276 -16.90 -0.83 0.69
C GLY A 276 -15.63 -0.32 1.38
N TRP A 277 -14.50 -0.29 0.65
CA TRP A 277 -13.25 0.27 1.13
C TRP A 277 -13.33 1.78 1.44
N SER A 278 -14.31 2.51 0.91
CA SER A 278 -14.51 3.93 1.26
C SER A 278 -14.81 4.15 2.75
N VAL A 279 -15.46 3.18 3.42
CA VAL A 279 -15.75 3.24 4.87
C VAL A 279 -14.47 3.23 5.70
N HIS A 280 -13.42 2.63 5.14
CA HIS A 280 -12.10 2.52 5.73
C HIS A 280 -11.20 3.73 5.44
N ARG A 281 -11.68 4.75 4.69
CA ARG A 281 -10.98 6.02 4.42
C ARG A 281 -11.33 7.14 5.41
N ARG A 282 -11.80 6.78 6.61
CA ARG A 282 -12.00 7.75 7.69
C ARG A 282 -10.65 8.33 8.14
N GLY A 283 -10.69 9.50 8.76
CA GLY A 283 -9.50 10.25 9.18
C GLY A 283 -9.22 11.42 8.23
N PRO A 284 -7.97 11.88 8.16
CA PRO A 284 -7.65 13.14 7.50
C PRO A 284 -7.86 13.08 6.00
N ARG A 285 -8.27 14.18 5.38
CA ARG A 285 -8.41 14.26 3.92
C ARG A 285 -7.44 15.29 3.37
N ILE A 286 -6.82 14.98 2.24
CA ILE A 286 -5.94 15.90 1.54
C ILE A 286 -6.47 16.12 0.12
N ASP A 287 -6.35 17.36 -0.35
CA ASP A 287 -6.52 17.73 -1.74
C ASP A 287 -5.33 18.63 -2.11
N VAL A 288 -4.64 18.26 -3.18
CA VAL A 288 -3.44 18.95 -3.65
C VAL A 288 -3.47 19.03 -5.18
N PRO A 289 -2.79 20.01 -5.81
CA PRO A 289 -2.84 20.17 -7.27
C PRO A 289 -2.30 18.95 -8.04
N GLU A 290 -1.44 18.14 -7.42
CA GLU A 290 -0.79 17.01 -8.06
C GLU A 290 -1.54 15.68 -7.84
N LYS A 291 -2.26 15.25 -8.88
CA LYS A 291 -3.04 14.00 -8.87
C LYS A 291 -2.23 12.75 -8.50
N ARG A 292 -0.94 12.67 -8.88
CA ARG A 292 -0.10 11.49 -8.59
C ARG A 292 0.18 11.33 -7.10
N ILE A 293 0.40 12.44 -6.39
CA ILE A 293 0.58 12.45 -4.93
C ILE A 293 -0.72 12.03 -4.25
N LEU A 294 -1.86 12.57 -4.69
CA LEU A 294 -3.18 12.21 -4.17
C LEU A 294 -3.50 10.72 -4.38
N ASP A 295 -3.30 10.20 -5.60
CA ASP A 295 -3.51 8.78 -5.93
C ASP A 295 -2.58 7.88 -5.11
N GLY A 296 -1.31 8.25 -4.95
CA GLY A 296 -0.34 7.51 -4.14
C GLY A 296 -0.72 7.48 -2.65
N PHE A 297 -1.16 8.60 -2.09
CA PHE A 297 -1.59 8.70 -0.69
C PHE A 297 -2.81 7.80 -0.40
N GLU A 298 -3.83 7.86 -1.25
CA GLU A 298 -5.06 7.09 -1.04
C GLU A 298 -4.86 5.58 -1.26
N SER A 299 -4.02 5.17 -2.21
CA SER A 299 -3.66 3.76 -2.40
C SER A 299 -2.82 3.25 -1.21
N ALA A 300 -1.83 4.01 -0.75
CA ALA A 300 -0.99 3.63 0.39
C ALA A 300 -1.81 3.50 1.69
N ARG A 301 -2.76 4.41 1.93
CA ARG A 301 -3.74 4.30 3.01
C ARG A 301 -4.49 2.96 2.99
N ALA A 302 -4.94 2.52 1.82
CA ALA A 302 -5.69 1.27 1.69
C ALA A 302 -4.78 0.05 1.91
N HIS A 303 -3.56 0.07 1.36
CA HIS A 303 -2.57 -1.00 1.56
C HIS A 303 -2.15 -1.15 3.03
N LEU A 304 -2.04 -0.05 3.79
CA LEU A 304 -1.69 -0.09 5.21
C LEU A 304 -2.69 -0.87 6.08
N GLN A 305 -3.96 -0.95 5.69
CA GLN A 305 -4.94 -1.78 6.41
C GLN A 305 -4.80 -3.28 6.13
N LEU A 306 -3.95 -3.64 5.16
CA LEU A 306 -3.47 -5.00 4.95
C LEU A 306 -2.17 -5.28 5.70
N ALA A 307 -1.62 -4.34 6.48
CA ALA A 307 -0.31 -4.48 7.13
C ALA A 307 -0.35 -5.02 8.56
N HIS A 308 -1.53 -5.29 9.12
CA HIS A 308 -1.66 -5.84 10.46
C HIS A 308 -2.89 -6.74 10.60
N ASP A 309 -2.87 -7.58 11.63
CA ASP A 309 -3.96 -8.49 12.01
C ASP A 309 -4.56 -8.14 13.38
N GLY A 310 -4.15 -6.99 13.94
CA GLY A 310 -4.49 -6.55 15.28
C GLY A 310 -3.57 -7.13 16.37
N GLU A 311 -2.57 -7.94 16.01
CA GLU A 311 -1.54 -8.41 16.93
C GLU A 311 -0.14 -7.94 16.55
N VAL A 312 0.21 -8.05 15.27
CA VAL A 312 1.53 -7.68 14.75
C VAL A 312 1.43 -6.93 13.43
N VAL A 313 2.48 -6.16 13.13
CA VAL A 313 2.69 -5.60 11.79
C VAL A 313 3.45 -6.60 10.93
N ARG A 314 3.10 -6.63 9.65
CA ARG A 314 3.79 -7.38 8.61
C ARG A 314 4.25 -6.45 7.50
N ARG A 315 5.41 -6.76 6.92
CA ARG A 315 5.98 -5.99 5.82
C ARG A 315 5.41 -6.39 4.45
N ASP A 316 5.10 -7.67 4.26
CA ASP A 316 4.98 -8.27 2.94
C ASP A 316 3.69 -9.09 2.74
N GLY A 317 2.72 -8.93 3.64
CA GLY A 317 1.46 -9.67 3.61
C GLY A 317 1.51 -11.05 4.26
N HIS A 318 2.69 -11.59 4.58
CA HIS A 318 2.78 -12.87 5.29
C HIS A 318 2.50 -12.71 6.77
N ARG A 319 2.07 -13.81 7.40
CA ARG A 319 1.83 -13.85 8.84
C ARG A 319 3.15 -13.66 9.59
N ALA A 320 3.27 -12.57 10.34
CA ALA A 320 4.37 -12.33 11.25
C ALA A 320 4.07 -12.91 12.65
N ARG A 321 5.11 -13.20 13.43
CA ARG A 321 4.99 -13.58 14.86
C ARG A 321 5.77 -12.67 15.80
N THR A 322 6.63 -11.84 15.23
CA THR A 322 7.54 -10.96 15.96
C THR A 322 7.45 -9.57 15.37
N MET A 323 7.77 -8.58 16.20
CA MET A 323 7.96 -7.21 15.74
C MET A 323 9.12 -7.13 14.74
N GLU A 324 8.91 -6.43 13.63
CA GLU A 324 9.93 -6.19 12.61
C GLU A 324 10.36 -4.72 12.64
N PRO A 325 11.55 -4.40 13.19
CA PRO A 325 12.09 -3.05 13.14
C PRO A 325 12.31 -2.57 11.69
N GLY A 326 11.98 -1.32 11.43
CA GLY A 326 11.93 -0.71 10.10
C GLY A 326 10.52 -0.73 9.52
N ALA A 327 9.81 -1.86 9.57
CA ALA A 327 8.43 -1.92 9.08
C ALA A 327 7.42 -1.44 10.14
N THR A 328 7.57 -1.90 11.38
CA THR A 328 6.59 -1.66 12.45
C THR A 328 6.40 -0.18 12.75
N GLU A 329 7.48 0.58 12.96
CA GLU A 329 7.42 2.00 13.31
C GLU A 329 6.94 2.89 12.15
N LEU A 330 7.16 2.48 10.90
CA LEU A 330 6.68 3.19 9.71
C LEU A 330 5.19 2.94 9.48
N VAL A 331 4.75 1.67 9.56
CA VAL A 331 3.34 1.30 9.39
C VAL A 331 2.49 1.89 10.51
N LEU A 332 2.85 1.66 11.78
CA LEU A 332 2.06 2.18 12.90
C LEU A 332 2.10 3.72 12.95
N GLY A 333 3.25 4.34 12.64
CA GLY A 333 3.35 5.79 12.53
C GLY A 333 2.46 6.37 11.42
N ALA A 334 2.34 5.66 10.29
CA ALA A 334 1.42 6.04 9.23
C ALA A 334 -0.04 5.91 9.67
N LEU A 335 -0.41 4.82 10.36
CA LEU A 335 -1.76 4.64 10.90
C LEU A 335 -2.14 5.73 11.92
N ASP A 336 -1.20 6.15 12.77
CA ASP A 336 -1.42 7.27 13.70
C ASP A 336 -1.73 8.58 12.93
N VAL A 337 -0.91 8.96 11.94
CA VAL A 337 -1.15 10.19 11.17
C VAL A 337 -2.36 10.09 10.25
N LEU A 338 -2.89 8.89 10.01
CA LEU A 338 -4.15 8.63 9.33
C LEU A 338 -5.36 8.60 10.29
N ASP A 339 -5.16 8.96 11.55
CA ASP A 339 -6.18 8.95 12.61
C ASP A 339 -6.85 7.58 12.79
N MET A 340 -6.02 6.52 12.84
CA MET A 340 -6.46 5.14 13.11
C MET A 340 -5.98 4.64 14.49
N PRO A 341 -6.28 5.34 15.60
CA PRO A 341 -5.67 5.03 16.89
C PRO A 341 -6.06 3.66 17.43
N LEU A 342 -7.25 3.15 17.10
CA LEU A 342 -7.71 1.84 17.56
C LEU A 342 -6.92 0.69 16.92
N GLU A 343 -6.45 0.85 15.68
CA GLU A 343 -5.64 -0.17 15.00
C GLU A 343 -4.26 -0.26 15.65
N VAL A 344 -3.65 0.90 15.94
CA VAL A 344 -2.36 0.98 16.65
C VAL A 344 -2.50 0.43 18.07
N ALA A 345 -3.53 0.84 18.81
CA ALA A 345 -3.79 0.34 20.16
C ALA A 345 -4.03 -1.18 20.19
N GLY A 346 -4.70 -1.74 19.18
CA GLY A 346 -4.91 -3.18 19.05
C GLY A 346 -3.59 -3.95 18.97
N VAL A 347 -2.69 -3.53 18.09
CA VAL A 347 -1.35 -4.12 17.93
C VAL A 347 -0.52 -3.95 19.22
N VAL A 348 -0.46 -2.73 19.75
CA VAL A 348 0.33 -2.41 20.95
C VAL A 348 -0.18 -3.18 22.17
N ALA A 349 -1.49 -3.44 22.30
CA ALA A 349 -2.08 -4.21 23.39
C ALA A 349 -1.54 -5.65 23.50
N ARG A 350 -0.97 -6.21 22.43
CA ARG A 350 -0.41 -7.57 22.41
C ARG A 350 1.10 -7.59 22.70
N TRP A 351 1.75 -6.44 22.81
CA TRP A 351 3.20 -6.37 22.92
C TRP A 351 3.80 -7.06 24.14
N PRO A 352 3.21 -7.07 25.34
CA PRO A 352 3.77 -7.86 26.44
C PRO A 352 3.84 -9.37 26.18
N ASP A 353 3.01 -9.90 25.26
CA ASP A 353 3.09 -11.31 24.84
C ASP A 353 4.20 -11.52 23.78
N VAL A 354 4.53 -10.49 23.00
CA VAL A 354 5.46 -10.53 21.87
C VAL A 354 6.88 -10.14 22.28
N LEU A 355 7.00 -9.18 23.20
CA LEU A 355 8.23 -8.68 23.78
C LEU A 355 8.65 -9.68 24.86
N GLY A 356 9.60 -10.56 24.52
CA GLY A 356 10.22 -11.46 25.48
C GLY A 356 10.90 -10.71 26.64
N THR A 357 11.58 -11.44 27.53
CA THR A 357 12.14 -10.87 28.77
C THR A 357 13.35 -9.94 28.59
N ASP A 358 14.10 -10.04 27.49
CA ASP A 358 15.25 -9.19 27.16
C ASP A 358 15.24 -8.86 25.65
N PRO A 359 14.39 -7.91 25.21
CA PRO A 359 14.29 -7.53 23.79
C PRO A 359 15.59 -6.89 23.30
N ALA A 360 15.82 -6.98 21.98
CA ALA A 360 16.95 -6.30 21.35
C ALA A 360 16.78 -4.76 21.44
N PRO A 361 17.87 -3.96 21.48
CA PRO A 361 17.78 -2.50 21.57
C PRO A 361 16.94 -1.86 20.46
N GLU A 362 16.93 -2.46 19.27
CA GLU A 362 16.12 -2.01 18.14
C GLU A 362 14.62 -2.17 18.41
N VAL A 363 14.23 -3.24 19.09
CA VAL A 363 12.84 -3.51 19.47
C VAL A 363 12.41 -2.54 20.58
N ASP A 364 13.26 -2.30 21.58
CA ASP A 364 13.03 -1.25 22.58
C ASP A 364 12.88 0.13 21.92
N ALA A 365 13.65 0.43 20.89
CA ALA A 365 13.54 1.68 20.15
C ALA A 365 12.23 1.81 19.36
N VAL A 366 11.76 0.73 18.73
CA VAL A 366 10.42 0.69 18.08
C VAL A 366 9.34 0.96 19.12
N LEU A 367 9.42 0.32 20.28
CA LEU A 367 8.50 0.54 21.39
C LEU A 367 8.44 2.02 21.75
N LEU A 368 9.59 2.62 22.08
CA LEU A 368 9.66 4.03 22.45
C LEU A 368 9.11 4.94 21.35
N THR A 369 9.42 4.65 20.07
CA THR A 369 8.95 5.44 18.92
C THR A 369 7.43 5.43 18.82
N VAL A 370 6.83 4.23 18.75
CA VAL A 370 5.40 4.06 18.47
C VAL A 370 4.56 4.59 19.63
N ILE A 371 4.86 4.22 20.86
CA ILE A 371 4.09 4.66 22.04
C ILE A 371 4.15 6.19 22.17
N SER A 372 5.32 6.78 21.99
CA SER A 372 5.49 8.23 22.07
C SER A 372 4.68 8.95 21.00
N ARG A 373 4.77 8.49 19.73
CA ARG A 373 4.03 9.09 18.61
C ARG A 373 2.52 8.96 18.82
N HIS A 374 2.06 7.76 19.13
CA HIS A 374 0.65 7.48 19.36
C HIS A 374 0.07 8.35 20.49
N TRP A 375 0.75 8.41 21.65
CA TRP A 375 0.27 9.22 22.76
C TRP A 375 0.32 10.72 22.44
N LEU A 376 1.37 11.22 21.77
CA LEU A 376 1.44 12.62 21.36
C LEU A 376 0.25 13.01 20.45
N LEU A 377 -0.12 12.15 19.50
CA LEU A 377 -1.16 12.38 18.51
C LEU A 377 -2.59 12.07 19.00
N HIS A 378 -2.79 11.19 19.98
CA HIS A 378 -4.14 10.74 20.35
C HIS A 378 -4.48 10.91 21.83
N ARG A 379 -3.48 11.07 22.71
CA ARG A 379 -3.66 11.22 24.17
C ARG A 379 -4.53 10.12 24.80
N VAL A 380 -4.30 8.88 24.37
CA VAL A 380 -4.94 7.70 24.97
C VAL A 380 -4.30 7.42 26.32
N GLU A 381 -4.80 8.05 27.39
CA GLU A 381 -4.21 7.98 28.73
C GLU A 381 -4.24 6.54 29.30
N GLU A 382 -5.25 5.75 28.96
CA GLU A 382 -5.34 4.36 29.39
C GLU A 382 -4.19 3.51 28.84
N MET A 383 -3.67 3.86 27.65
CA MET A 383 -2.50 3.20 27.09
C MET A 383 -1.25 3.59 27.85
N LEU A 384 -1.12 4.85 28.27
CA LEU A 384 0.05 5.33 28.99
C LEU A 384 0.22 4.58 30.33
N ASP A 385 -0.83 4.49 31.13
CA ASP A 385 -0.80 3.80 32.43
C ASP A 385 -0.35 2.33 32.32
N TRP A 386 -0.79 1.65 31.28
CA TRP A 386 -0.45 0.24 31.05
C TRP A 386 0.98 0.05 30.52
N VAL A 387 1.47 0.99 29.71
CA VAL A 387 2.74 0.85 28.98
C VAL A 387 3.92 1.49 29.72
N LEU A 388 3.67 2.44 30.63
CA LEU A 388 4.70 3.18 31.36
C LEU A 388 5.82 2.31 31.96
N PRO A 389 5.54 1.16 32.61
CA PRO A 389 6.59 0.29 33.13
C PRO A 389 7.52 -0.24 32.03
N GLU A 390 6.96 -0.71 30.91
CA GLU A 390 7.76 -1.21 29.78
C GLU A 390 8.49 -0.08 29.05
N PHE A 391 7.89 1.10 28.97
CA PHE A 391 8.51 2.29 28.42
C PHE A 391 9.76 2.71 29.22
N ALA A 392 9.63 2.77 30.56
CA ALA A 392 10.77 3.06 31.43
C ALA A 392 11.84 1.96 31.36
N ALA A 393 11.42 0.69 31.37
CA ALA A 393 12.33 -0.45 31.26
C ALA A 393 13.10 -0.44 29.93
N ALA A 394 12.46 -0.07 28.82
CA ALA A 394 13.10 0.07 27.52
C ALA A 394 14.21 1.14 27.53
N VAL A 395 13.96 2.31 28.12
CA VAL A 395 14.99 3.36 28.28
C VAL A 395 16.19 2.83 29.09
N GLU A 396 15.95 2.13 30.20
CA GLU A 396 17.02 1.57 31.03
C GLU A 396 17.79 0.44 30.32
N ARG A 397 17.10 -0.43 29.57
CA ARG A 397 17.72 -1.49 28.77
C ARG A 397 18.60 -0.90 27.67
N ILE A 398 18.13 0.14 26.99
CA ILE A 398 18.90 0.89 25.99
C ILE A 398 20.14 1.53 26.62
N ASP A 399 20.00 2.25 27.74
CA ASP A 399 21.14 2.87 28.43
C ASP A 399 22.18 1.82 28.86
N ARG A 400 21.72 0.66 29.35
CA ARG A 400 22.58 -0.48 29.68
C ARG A 400 23.23 -1.11 28.44
N ALA A 401 22.53 -1.18 27.32
CA ALA A 401 23.06 -1.69 26.06
C ALA A 401 24.12 -0.77 25.47
N ASP A 402 23.89 0.54 25.46
CA ASP A 402 24.83 1.59 25.06
C ASP A 402 26.13 1.51 25.89
N ARG A 403 26.01 1.49 27.23
CA ARG A 403 27.17 1.36 28.14
C ARG A 403 27.99 0.09 27.94
N ARG A 404 27.37 -0.98 27.42
CA ARG A 404 28.02 -2.27 27.11
C ARG A 404 28.48 -2.38 25.65
N GLY A 405 28.31 -1.34 24.83
CA GLY A 405 28.65 -1.36 23.41
C GLY A 405 27.79 -2.32 22.58
N ARG A 406 26.58 -2.65 23.03
CA ARG A 406 25.68 -3.62 22.36
C ARG A 406 24.84 -3.01 21.24
N ILE A 407 24.92 -1.70 21.01
CA ILE A 407 24.24 -1.00 19.91
C ILE A 407 25.27 -0.77 18.79
N ALA A 408 25.55 -1.84 18.04
CA ALA A 408 26.77 -1.92 17.23
C ALA A 408 26.70 -1.18 15.89
N THR A 409 25.53 -1.15 15.24
CA THR A 409 25.40 -0.61 13.87
C THR A 409 24.93 0.84 13.86
N ALA A 410 25.31 1.60 12.82
CA ALA A 410 24.81 2.96 12.64
C ALA A 410 23.28 3.01 12.50
N ALA A 411 22.68 2.01 11.84
CA ALA A 411 21.22 1.89 11.69
C ALA A 411 20.53 1.66 13.04
N SER A 412 21.06 0.74 13.87
CA SER A 412 20.56 0.49 15.22
C SER A 412 20.66 1.73 16.10
N ARG A 413 21.82 2.41 16.07
CA ARG A 413 22.05 3.64 16.84
C ARG A 413 21.10 4.76 16.42
N ARG A 414 20.87 4.95 15.11
CA ARG A 414 19.90 5.92 14.58
C ARG A 414 18.49 5.64 15.09
N ARG A 415 18.00 4.41 14.92
CA ARG A 415 16.68 3.99 15.41
C ARG A 415 16.51 4.24 16.91
N VAL A 416 17.53 3.88 17.70
CA VAL A 416 17.53 4.13 19.15
C VAL A 416 17.50 5.63 19.45
N THR A 417 18.30 6.44 18.77
CA THR A 417 18.26 7.90 18.92
C THR A 417 16.89 8.48 18.59
N ASP A 418 16.26 8.03 17.51
CA ASP A 418 14.93 8.51 17.10
C ASP A 418 13.85 8.12 18.12
N GLY A 419 13.88 6.87 18.62
CA GLY A 419 12.98 6.41 19.68
C GLY A 419 13.16 7.18 20.99
N LEU A 420 14.40 7.44 21.41
CA LEU A 420 14.68 8.25 22.61
C LEU A 420 14.25 9.71 22.43
N ARG A 421 14.42 10.30 21.24
CA ARG A 421 13.94 11.67 20.96
C ARG A 421 12.42 11.76 20.99
N ALA A 422 11.74 10.77 20.42
CA ALA A 422 10.28 10.67 20.51
C ALA A 422 9.84 10.55 21.98
N ALA A 423 10.52 9.70 22.76
CA ALA A 423 10.27 9.51 24.18
C ALA A 423 10.50 10.79 25.00
N SER A 424 11.58 11.53 24.74
CA SER A 424 11.83 12.82 25.37
C SER A 424 10.70 13.82 25.08
N LYS A 425 10.26 13.93 23.83
CA LYS A 425 9.13 14.79 23.43
C LYS A 425 7.84 14.40 24.16
N ALA A 426 7.52 13.11 24.23
CA ALA A 426 6.35 12.62 24.94
C ALA A 426 6.42 12.92 26.45
N LEU A 427 7.55 12.66 27.10
CA LEU A 427 7.75 12.95 28.53
C LEU A 427 7.62 14.45 28.84
N ALA A 428 8.20 15.32 27.99
CA ALA A 428 8.06 16.76 28.16
C ALA A 428 6.59 17.19 28.07
N ALA A 429 5.87 16.68 27.07
CA ALA A 429 4.44 16.95 26.89
C ALA A 429 3.55 16.30 27.96
N ALA A 430 4.05 15.31 28.70
CA ALA A 430 3.39 14.68 29.86
C ALA A 430 3.69 15.39 31.19
N GLY A 431 4.37 16.54 31.15
CA GLY A 431 4.74 17.29 32.36
C GLY A 431 5.91 16.67 33.14
N GLN A 432 6.78 15.90 32.47
CA GLN A 432 7.97 15.27 33.06
C GLN A 432 9.28 15.83 32.46
N PRO A 433 9.56 17.15 32.58
CA PRO A 433 10.67 17.80 31.88
C PRO A 433 12.07 17.30 32.32
N GLU A 434 12.23 16.91 33.59
CA GLU A 434 13.50 16.36 34.08
C GLU A 434 13.80 14.99 33.46
N ALA A 435 12.79 14.11 33.37
CA ALA A 435 12.91 12.82 32.71
C ALA A 435 13.18 13.00 31.21
N ALA A 436 12.45 13.91 30.55
CA ALA A 436 12.67 14.25 29.16
C ALA A 436 14.11 14.69 28.88
N THR A 437 14.67 15.54 29.74
CA THR A 437 16.06 16.02 29.63
C THR A 437 17.07 14.87 29.77
N ARG A 438 16.86 13.95 30.72
CA ARG A 438 17.75 12.78 30.89
C ARG A 438 17.71 11.86 29.67
N VAL A 439 16.52 11.61 29.12
CA VAL A 439 16.34 10.80 27.91
C VAL A 439 16.96 11.48 26.69
N ASP A 440 16.86 12.81 26.57
CA ASP A 440 17.49 13.57 25.48
C ASP A 440 19.02 13.53 25.54
N VAL A 441 19.60 13.63 26.74
CA VAL A 441 21.05 13.44 26.94
C VAL A 441 21.50 12.05 26.50
N LEU A 442 20.73 11.01 26.82
CA LEU A 442 20.99 9.65 26.34
C LEU A 442 20.89 9.58 24.80
N ALA A 443 19.87 10.19 24.21
CA ALA A 443 19.70 10.23 22.75
C ALA A 443 20.90 10.88 22.06
N GLY A 444 21.38 12.01 22.58
CA GLY A 444 22.55 12.72 22.08
C GLY A 444 23.85 11.93 22.25
N ARG A 445 23.97 11.11 23.30
CA ARG A 445 25.12 10.21 23.49
C ARG A 445 25.12 9.07 22.49
N VAL A 446 23.99 8.35 22.36
CA VAL A 446 23.85 7.22 21.42
C VAL A 446 24.01 7.69 19.97
N GLY A 447 23.45 8.86 19.63
CA GLY A 447 23.41 9.40 18.27
C GLY A 447 24.65 10.18 17.83
N ARG A 448 25.70 10.23 18.65
CA ARG A 448 26.92 10.98 18.34
C ARG A 448 27.62 10.43 17.08
N ASP A 449 28.07 11.32 16.20
CA ASP A 449 28.84 10.98 15.00
C ASP A 449 28.16 9.93 14.09
N LEU A 450 26.82 9.98 14.00
CA LEU A 450 26.08 9.12 13.09
C LEU A 450 26.30 9.57 11.63
N PRO A 451 26.74 8.67 10.73
CA PRO A 451 26.80 8.99 9.32
C PRO A 451 25.40 9.18 8.76
N ASP A 452 25.28 9.96 7.68
CA ASP A 452 24.04 10.07 6.93
C ASP A 452 23.60 8.68 6.44
N PRO A 453 22.29 8.37 6.53
CA PRO A 453 21.79 7.08 6.07
C PRO A 453 22.05 6.97 4.56
N LYS A 454 22.53 5.80 4.13
CA LYS A 454 22.60 5.48 2.71
C LYS A 454 21.30 4.75 2.34
N PRO A 455 20.31 5.41 1.74
CA PRO A 455 19.02 4.78 1.49
C PRO A 455 19.16 3.70 0.41
N VAL A 456 18.68 2.49 0.69
CA VAL A 456 18.78 1.34 -0.22
C VAL A 456 17.42 1.05 -0.83
N THR A 457 16.41 0.92 0.02
CA THR A 457 15.04 0.54 -0.31
C THR A 457 14.17 1.77 -0.62
N ALA A 458 12.99 1.56 -1.20
CA ALA A 458 12.01 2.64 -1.38
C ALA A 458 11.57 3.23 -0.02
N ALA A 459 11.38 2.36 0.99
CA ALA A 459 11.07 2.79 2.35
C ALA A 459 12.14 3.73 2.93
N ASP A 460 13.44 3.41 2.77
CA ASP A 460 14.52 4.27 3.25
C ASP A 460 14.53 5.63 2.54
N ARG A 461 14.32 5.64 1.22
CA ARG A 461 14.31 6.88 0.42
C ARG A 461 13.12 7.77 0.80
N LEU A 462 11.95 7.17 1.02
CA LEU A 462 10.76 7.88 1.46
C LEU A 462 10.88 8.38 2.90
N ASP A 463 11.55 7.64 3.80
CA ASP A 463 11.83 8.10 5.16
C ASP A 463 12.79 9.31 5.16
N VAL A 464 13.84 9.26 4.34
CA VAL A 464 14.71 10.43 4.09
C VAL A 464 13.91 11.60 3.51
N ALA A 465 13.02 11.33 2.53
CA ALA A 465 12.16 12.34 1.94
C ALA A 465 11.22 12.97 2.97
N ALA A 466 10.71 12.21 3.93
CA ALA A 466 9.88 12.72 5.02
C ALA A 466 10.65 13.70 5.92
N GLY A 467 11.93 13.44 6.18
CA GLY A 467 12.81 14.37 6.91
C GLY A 467 13.08 15.65 6.13
N LEU A 468 13.38 15.54 4.84
CA LEU A 468 13.60 16.68 3.93
C LEU A 468 12.34 17.54 3.79
N ALA A 469 11.18 16.91 3.59
CA ALA A 469 9.88 17.57 3.52
C ALA A 469 9.57 18.33 4.81
N ALA A 470 9.80 17.72 5.97
CA ALA A 470 9.60 18.37 7.27
C ALA A 470 10.52 19.59 7.47
N ALA A 471 11.68 19.62 6.82
CA ALA A 471 12.61 20.74 6.82
C ALA A 471 12.30 21.82 5.77
N GLY A 472 11.28 21.61 4.92
CA GLY A 472 10.98 22.50 3.80
C GLY A 472 11.99 22.44 2.66
N ASP A 473 12.74 21.34 2.55
CA ASP A 473 13.71 21.14 1.46
C ASP A 473 12.98 20.62 0.19
N PRO A 474 13.12 21.29 -0.97
CA PRO A 474 12.56 20.84 -2.25
C PRO A 474 12.97 19.41 -2.65
N ALA A 475 14.12 18.91 -2.18
CA ALA A 475 14.55 17.54 -2.42
C ALA A 475 13.58 16.50 -1.83
N GLY A 476 12.80 16.87 -0.79
CA GLY A 476 11.78 16.01 -0.21
C GLY A 476 10.68 15.66 -1.22
N ILE A 477 10.04 16.66 -1.83
CA ILE A 477 9.00 16.42 -2.85
C ILE A 477 9.59 15.78 -4.12
N ALA A 478 10.80 16.16 -4.52
CA ALA A 478 11.47 15.53 -5.66
C ALA A 478 11.64 14.02 -5.44
N THR A 479 12.11 13.61 -4.27
CA THR A 479 12.28 12.19 -3.93
C THR A 479 10.94 11.45 -3.87
N ILE A 480 9.88 12.07 -3.33
CA ILE A 480 8.53 11.48 -3.32
C ILE A 480 8.05 11.24 -4.76
N ARG A 481 8.20 12.22 -5.64
CA ARG A 481 7.84 12.11 -7.07
C ARG A 481 8.63 11.00 -7.76
N GLU A 482 9.95 10.92 -7.53
CA GLU A 482 10.79 9.86 -8.07
C GLU A 482 10.33 8.48 -7.61
N GLN A 483 9.96 8.31 -6.33
CA GLN A 483 9.47 7.02 -5.84
C GLN A 483 8.09 6.68 -6.40
N LEU A 484 7.18 7.65 -6.53
CA LEU A 484 5.89 7.45 -7.20
C LEU A 484 6.05 7.09 -8.69
N VAL A 485 7.11 7.56 -9.35
CA VAL A 485 7.49 7.17 -10.72
C VAL A 485 8.05 5.75 -10.77
N ALA A 486 8.88 5.38 -9.80
CA ALA A 486 9.49 4.06 -9.70
C ALA A 486 8.53 2.94 -9.25
N ALA A 487 7.38 3.30 -8.65
CA ALA A 487 6.37 2.35 -8.21
C ALA A 487 5.78 1.54 -9.37
N SER A 488 5.23 0.36 -9.05
CA SER A 488 4.41 -0.41 -9.99
C SER A 488 3.17 0.37 -10.44
N THR A 489 2.45 -0.15 -11.44
CA THR A 489 1.19 0.47 -11.91
C THR A 489 0.09 0.49 -10.84
N THR A 490 0.22 -0.33 -9.79
CA THR A 490 -0.65 -0.38 -8.62
C THR A 490 -0.05 0.32 -7.39
N GLY A 491 1.08 1.03 -7.55
CA GLY A 491 1.67 1.82 -6.47
C GLY A 491 2.43 0.99 -5.43
N THR A 492 3.10 -0.09 -5.85
CA THR A 492 3.88 -0.97 -4.97
C THR A 492 5.37 -0.88 -5.25
N TRP A 493 6.18 -1.17 -4.24
CA TRP A 493 7.65 -1.19 -4.32
C TRP A 493 8.20 -2.51 -3.83
N ALA A 494 9.31 -2.91 -4.43
CA ALA A 494 10.08 -4.01 -3.90
C ALA A 494 10.76 -3.64 -2.57
N GLY A 495 10.84 -4.60 -1.66
CA GLY A 495 11.44 -4.45 -0.34
C GLY A 495 12.27 -5.66 0.08
N PRO A 496 12.94 -5.59 1.23
CA PRO A 496 13.56 -6.74 1.85
C PRO A 496 12.49 -7.73 2.31
N GLY A 497 12.68 -9.02 2.03
CA GLY A 497 11.88 -10.11 2.57
C GLY A 497 12.58 -10.83 3.73
N ALA A 498 11.91 -11.85 4.27
CA ALA A 498 12.44 -12.63 5.37
C ALA A 498 13.82 -13.25 5.03
N ALA A 499 14.77 -13.12 5.96
CA ALA A 499 16.10 -13.71 5.84
C ALA A 499 16.04 -15.22 6.11
N GLY A 500 15.68 -16.01 5.10
CA GLY A 500 15.61 -17.48 5.18
C GLY A 500 16.84 -18.23 4.64
N GLY A 501 17.95 -17.54 4.33
CA GLY A 501 19.14 -18.15 3.72
C GLY A 501 20.29 -17.15 3.52
N SER A 502 21.31 -17.54 2.73
CA SER A 502 22.49 -16.69 2.44
C SER A 502 22.21 -15.45 1.57
N VAL A 503 21.01 -15.37 0.97
CA VAL A 503 20.52 -14.25 0.18
C VAL A 503 19.13 -13.87 0.69
N ALA A 504 18.92 -12.60 1.04
CA ALA A 504 17.60 -12.10 1.40
C ALA A 504 16.68 -12.16 0.16
N ARG A 505 15.52 -12.83 0.27
CA ARG A 505 14.50 -12.77 -0.78
C ARG A 505 13.93 -11.35 -0.80
N LEU A 506 13.60 -10.84 -1.99
CA LEU A 506 12.90 -9.57 -2.14
C LEU A 506 11.40 -9.81 -2.14
N VAL A 507 10.65 -8.88 -1.55
CA VAL A 507 9.20 -8.83 -1.64
C VAL A 507 8.80 -7.81 -2.70
N GLY A 508 7.66 -7.97 -3.36
CA GLY A 508 7.18 -7.10 -4.44
C GLY A 508 6.14 -6.05 -4.02
N ASP A 509 5.65 -6.11 -2.78
CA ASP A 509 4.84 -5.05 -2.15
C ASP A 509 5.31 -4.85 -0.71
N ASP A 510 6.10 -3.80 -0.51
CA ASP A 510 6.67 -3.42 0.78
C ASP A 510 5.77 -2.44 1.53
N LEU A 511 5.02 -2.93 2.52
CA LEU A 511 4.11 -2.13 3.33
C LEU A 511 4.84 -1.09 4.21
N ALA A 512 6.14 -1.27 4.47
CA ALA A 512 6.96 -0.24 5.11
C ALA A 512 7.14 0.98 4.18
N ALA A 513 7.27 0.76 2.86
CA ALA A 513 7.35 1.84 1.89
C ALA A 513 6.01 2.59 1.78
N GLN A 514 4.87 1.88 1.88
CA GLN A 514 3.55 2.50 1.95
C GLN A 514 3.44 3.44 3.17
N GLY A 515 3.89 2.98 4.34
CA GLY A 515 3.93 3.80 5.56
C GLY A 515 4.84 5.02 5.43
N ALA A 516 6.04 4.83 4.88
CA ALA A 516 6.97 5.93 4.63
C ALA A 516 6.41 6.98 3.66
N LEU A 517 5.68 6.56 2.61
CA LEU A 517 5.04 7.48 1.66
C LEU A 517 4.01 8.37 2.36
N VAL A 518 3.14 7.78 3.19
CA VAL A 518 2.11 8.52 3.95
C VAL A 518 2.77 9.55 4.86
N LEU A 519 3.81 9.15 5.60
CA LEU A 519 4.57 10.04 6.47
C LEU A 519 5.25 11.18 5.69
N ALA A 520 5.83 10.88 4.52
CA ALA A 520 6.49 11.85 3.68
C ALA A 520 5.51 12.87 3.09
N ILE A 521 4.37 12.42 2.57
CA ILE A 521 3.31 13.30 2.03
C ILE A 521 2.72 14.16 3.15
N ARG A 522 2.48 13.58 4.34
CA ARG A 522 2.05 14.36 5.51
C ARG A 522 3.02 15.49 5.81
N ASN A 523 4.32 15.22 5.78
CA ASN A 523 5.36 16.22 6.08
C ASN A 523 5.53 17.30 4.99
N LEU A 524 5.05 17.06 3.75
CA LEU A 524 4.93 18.11 2.73
C LEU A 524 3.89 19.17 3.11
N LEU A 525 2.88 18.78 3.88
CA LEU A 525 1.71 19.61 4.17
C LEU A 525 1.78 20.19 5.58
N ILE A 526 2.30 19.43 6.55
CA ILE A 526 2.31 19.76 7.97
C ILE A 526 3.61 19.29 8.62
N THR A 527 4.31 20.17 9.32
CA THR A 527 5.43 19.82 10.21
C THR A 527 5.23 20.45 11.58
N GLU A 528 5.67 19.76 12.63
CA GLU A 528 5.43 20.16 14.01
C GLU A 528 6.73 20.48 14.73
N GLY A 529 6.82 21.70 15.25
CA GLY A 529 7.89 22.14 16.14
C GLY A 529 7.52 22.01 17.61
N PRO A 530 8.41 22.47 18.52
CA PRO A 530 8.15 22.47 19.96
C PRO A 530 6.93 23.30 20.38
N ASN A 531 6.67 24.42 19.68
CA ASN A 531 5.66 25.42 20.09
C ASN A 531 4.64 25.75 18.98
N GLY A 532 4.57 24.94 17.92
CA GLY A 532 3.79 25.33 16.75
C GLY A 532 3.81 24.33 15.60
N ILE A 533 3.04 24.68 14.58
CA ILE A 533 2.86 23.91 13.36
C ILE A 533 3.21 24.81 12.17
N ALA A 534 4.05 24.33 11.27
CA ALA A 534 4.22 24.93 9.96
C ALA A 534 3.37 24.15 8.95
N VAL A 535 2.44 24.85 8.30
CA VAL A 535 1.70 24.33 7.16
C VAL A 535 2.44 24.69 5.88
N VAL A 536 2.41 23.78 4.91
CA VAL A 536 3.12 23.93 3.62
C VAL A 536 4.57 24.41 3.83
N PRO A 537 5.46 23.58 4.43
CA PRO A 537 6.83 23.99 4.75
C PRO A 537 7.61 24.45 3.52
N HIS A 538 7.29 23.85 2.37
CA HIS A 538 7.74 24.24 1.05
C HIS A 538 6.54 24.22 0.10
N HIS A 539 6.40 25.25 -0.75
CA HIS A 539 5.39 25.30 -1.80
C HIS A 539 6.05 25.04 -3.16
N PRO A 540 5.72 23.93 -3.85
CA PRO A 540 6.26 23.62 -5.17
C PRO A 540 5.83 24.65 -6.22
N ASP A 541 6.73 25.02 -7.12
CA ASP A 541 6.45 26.01 -8.19
C ASP A 541 5.27 25.58 -9.08
N ASP A 542 5.15 24.29 -9.38
CA ASP A 542 4.08 23.73 -10.21
C ASP A 542 2.73 23.63 -9.49
N TRP A 543 2.68 23.98 -8.20
CA TRP A 543 1.43 24.14 -7.45
C TRP A 543 0.91 25.58 -7.45
N TYR A 544 1.65 26.52 -8.07
CA TYR A 544 1.27 27.93 -8.14
C TYR A 544 -0.15 28.12 -8.70
N GLY A 545 -0.98 28.87 -7.99
CA GLY A 545 -2.39 29.08 -8.35
C GLY A 545 -3.32 27.91 -8.01
N GLY A 546 -2.77 26.74 -7.65
CA GLY A 546 -3.51 25.56 -7.24
C GLY A 546 -3.96 25.62 -5.78
N GLY A 547 -5.17 25.09 -5.51
CA GLY A 547 -5.67 24.96 -4.15
C GLY A 547 -5.01 23.82 -3.38
N ILE A 548 -4.90 23.98 -2.07
CA ILE A 548 -4.51 22.90 -1.14
C ILE A 548 -5.59 22.84 -0.08
N GLU A 549 -6.10 21.65 0.23
CA GLU A 549 -6.99 21.45 1.38
C GLU A 549 -6.50 20.29 2.22
N VAL A 550 -6.46 20.47 3.54
CA VAL A 550 -6.17 19.43 4.52
C VAL A 550 -7.26 19.48 5.58
N HIS A 551 -7.89 18.35 5.85
CA HIS A 551 -8.97 18.23 6.83
C HIS A 551 -8.54 17.24 7.91
N ASP A 552 -8.76 17.61 9.17
CA ASP A 552 -8.67 16.76 10.35
C ASP A 552 -7.32 16.04 10.54
N ALA A 553 -6.22 16.67 10.13
CA ALA A 553 -4.89 16.10 10.27
C ALA A 553 -4.47 15.99 11.74
N PRO A 554 -4.13 14.80 12.25
CA PRO A 554 -3.62 14.64 13.60
C PRO A 554 -2.28 15.39 13.78
N THR A 555 -2.22 16.20 14.84
CA THR A 555 -0.98 16.82 15.32
C THR A 555 -0.85 16.63 16.82
N SER A 556 0.36 16.77 17.37
CA SER A 556 0.58 16.71 18.82
C SER A 556 -0.16 17.81 19.60
N PHE A 557 -0.59 18.87 18.91
CA PHE A 557 -1.38 19.98 19.44
C PHE A 557 -2.90 19.82 19.27
N GLY A 558 -3.37 18.85 18.48
CA GLY A 558 -4.78 18.62 18.17
C GLY A 558 -5.04 18.51 16.66
N PRO A 559 -6.24 18.11 16.21
CA PRO A 559 -6.58 18.05 14.80
C PRO A 559 -6.46 19.43 14.14
N LEU A 560 -5.79 19.48 12.98
CA LEU A 560 -5.63 20.69 12.17
C LEU A 560 -6.31 20.51 10.81
N SER A 561 -7.14 21.46 10.45
CA SER A 561 -7.68 21.65 9.10
C SER A 561 -7.19 22.98 8.55
N PHE A 562 -6.78 23.03 7.28
CA PHE A 562 -6.48 24.28 6.59
C PHE A 562 -6.75 24.19 5.10
N ALA A 563 -6.96 25.34 4.46
CA ALA A 563 -7.10 25.47 3.02
C ALA A 563 -6.29 26.65 2.50
N ILE A 564 -5.66 26.48 1.34
CA ILE A 564 -5.00 27.53 0.57
C ILE A 564 -5.81 27.78 -0.69
N ARG A 565 -6.18 29.04 -0.93
CA ARG A 565 -6.89 29.50 -2.13
C ARG A 565 -6.21 30.73 -2.71
N TRP A 566 -6.35 30.98 -4.00
CA TRP A 566 -5.62 32.07 -4.67
C TRP A 566 -6.53 33.24 -5.06
N HIS A 567 -6.07 34.46 -4.75
CA HIS A 567 -6.67 35.73 -5.18
C HIS A 567 -5.64 36.48 -6.03
N GLY A 568 -5.65 36.22 -7.34
CA GLY A 568 -4.57 36.68 -8.22
C GLY A 568 -3.25 36.00 -7.83
N THR A 569 -2.24 36.79 -7.46
CA THR A 569 -0.91 36.31 -7.04
C THR A 569 -0.76 36.16 -5.53
N ARG A 570 -1.83 36.38 -4.76
CA ARG A 570 -1.82 36.25 -3.30
C ARG A 570 -2.58 35.00 -2.86
N PRO A 571 -1.94 34.08 -2.12
CA PRO A 571 -2.65 33.00 -1.46
C PRO A 571 -3.41 33.54 -0.23
N ALA A 572 -4.59 32.98 0.02
CA ALA A 572 -5.33 33.12 1.26
C ALA A 572 -5.35 31.78 1.97
N ILE A 573 -5.01 31.80 3.26
CA ILE A 573 -5.10 30.64 4.14
C ILE A 573 -6.35 30.74 5.00
N LEU A 574 -7.09 29.65 5.13
CA LEU A 574 -8.12 29.43 6.12
C LEU A 574 -7.67 28.29 7.02
N TRP A 575 -7.84 28.40 8.33
CA TRP A 575 -7.42 27.33 9.25
C TRP A 575 -8.38 27.14 10.42
N GLN A 576 -8.35 25.92 10.94
CA GLN A 576 -8.97 25.53 12.19
C GLN A 576 -8.10 24.48 12.88
N LEU A 577 -7.59 24.83 14.06
CA LEU A 577 -6.93 23.96 15.00
C LEU A 577 -7.86 23.72 16.18
N ASP A 578 -8.26 22.47 16.37
CA ASP A 578 -8.96 22.06 17.58
C ASP A 578 -7.92 21.75 18.65
N ALA A 579 -7.37 22.84 19.21
CA ALA A 579 -6.24 22.80 20.13
C ALA A 579 -6.57 21.99 21.39
N ARG A 580 -5.66 21.10 21.76
CA ARG A 580 -5.80 20.27 22.96
C ARG A 580 -5.83 21.15 24.21
N PRO A 581 -6.70 20.84 25.19
CA PRO A 581 -6.67 21.52 26.48
C PRO A 581 -5.26 21.49 27.10
N GLY A 582 -4.80 22.63 27.61
CA GLY A 582 -3.52 22.74 28.30
C GLY A 582 -2.27 22.90 27.40
N SER A 583 -2.41 22.89 26.07
CA SER A 583 -1.27 23.00 25.13
C SER A 583 -0.64 24.40 25.02
N GLY A 584 -1.24 25.42 25.67
CA GLY A 584 -0.81 26.81 25.52
C GLY A 584 -1.08 27.38 24.11
N PRO A 585 -0.66 28.63 23.82
CA PRO A 585 -0.78 29.19 22.48
C PRO A 585 0.07 28.41 21.47
N VAL A 586 -0.56 27.90 20.42
CA VAL A 586 0.12 27.15 19.34
C VAL A 586 0.38 28.11 18.18
N THR A 587 1.63 28.28 17.79
CA THR A 587 1.97 29.16 16.66
C THR A 587 1.79 28.42 15.34
N LEU A 588 0.93 28.93 14.46
CA LEU A 588 0.83 28.49 13.07
C LEU A 588 1.69 29.38 12.17
N THR A 589 2.37 28.79 11.20
CA THR A 589 3.20 29.48 10.19
C THR A 589 3.01 28.83 8.82
N ALA A 590 3.34 29.55 7.74
CA ALA A 590 3.21 29.07 6.36
C ALA A 590 4.47 29.38 5.54
N PRO A 591 5.66 28.86 5.94
CA PRO A 591 6.94 29.36 5.44
C PRO A 591 7.16 29.12 3.94
N GLY A 592 6.52 28.12 3.34
CA GLY A 592 6.60 27.88 1.90
C GLY A 592 5.87 28.94 1.06
N LEU A 593 4.94 29.70 1.67
CA LEU A 593 4.12 30.72 0.98
C LEU A 593 4.44 32.15 1.47
N ASP A 594 4.49 32.34 2.78
CA ASP A 594 4.80 33.61 3.43
C ASP A 594 5.61 33.36 4.71
N PRO A 595 6.95 33.49 4.67
CA PRO A 595 7.83 33.31 5.82
C PRO A 595 7.57 34.29 6.98
N THR A 596 6.87 35.39 6.73
CA THR A 596 6.59 36.42 7.74
C THR A 596 5.28 36.17 8.47
N TRP A 597 4.35 35.44 7.84
CA TRP A 597 3.05 35.14 8.42
C TRP A 597 3.17 34.19 9.61
N ARG A 598 2.48 34.55 10.69
CA ARG A 598 2.29 33.71 11.87
C ARG A 598 1.02 34.11 12.60
N THR A 599 0.39 33.16 13.28
CA THR A 599 -0.75 33.42 14.16
C THR A 599 -0.76 32.46 15.35
N THR A 600 -1.41 32.85 16.44
CA THR A 600 -1.74 31.94 17.56
C THR A 600 -3.24 31.73 17.71
N GLU A 601 -4.05 32.34 16.82
CA GLU A 601 -5.49 32.14 16.83
C GLU A 601 -5.81 30.73 16.36
N PRO A 602 -6.68 29.98 17.07
CA PRO A 602 -6.98 28.60 16.70
C PRO A 602 -7.80 28.50 15.42
N ARG A 603 -8.50 29.57 15.01
CA ARG A 603 -9.30 29.60 13.78
C ARG A 603 -9.21 30.97 13.15
N GLY A 604 -9.25 31.05 11.82
CA GLY A 604 -9.27 32.31 11.10
C GLY A 604 -9.01 32.16 9.61
N ASP A 605 -8.92 33.31 8.97
CA ASP A 605 -8.51 33.48 7.58
C ASP A 605 -7.51 34.63 7.45
N ALA A 606 -6.58 34.52 6.51
CA ALA A 606 -5.58 35.55 6.25
C ALA A 606 -5.17 35.56 4.78
N LEU A 607 -5.04 36.76 4.22
CA LEU A 607 -4.41 36.97 2.91
C LEU A 607 -2.90 37.09 3.10
N LEU A 608 -2.14 36.18 2.49
CA LEU A 608 -0.68 36.11 2.60
C LEU A 608 0.00 37.10 1.64
N ALA A 609 1.33 37.23 1.79
CA ALA A 609 2.17 37.99 0.88
C ALA A 609 2.00 37.54 -0.59
N GLU A 610 2.31 38.44 -1.52
CA GLU A 610 2.29 38.12 -2.95
C GLU A 610 3.38 37.10 -3.28
N VAL A 611 2.99 36.03 -3.98
CA VAL A 611 3.90 35.02 -4.53
C VAL A 611 4.08 35.32 -6.02
N GLY A 612 5.32 35.58 -6.42
CA GLY A 612 5.65 35.80 -7.82
C GLY A 612 5.38 34.56 -8.66
N PRO A 613 4.93 34.69 -9.92
CA PRO A 613 4.76 33.54 -10.79
C PRO A 613 6.12 32.85 -11.02
N PRO A 614 6.16 31.51 -11.06
CA PRO A 614 7.37 30.77 -11.38
C PRO A 614 7.91 31.14 -12.77
N ALA A 615 9.20 30.89 -12.99
CA ALA A 615 9.84 31.17 -14.27
C ALA A 615 9.14 30.41 -15.42
N GLY A 616 8.76 31.14 -16.47
CA GLY A 616 8.09 30.57 -17.65
C GLY A 616 6.55 30.53 -17.58
N VAL A 617 5.94 30.94 -16.47
CA VAL A 617 4.48 31.11 -16.36
C VAL A 617 4.12 32.57 -16.66
N GLU A 618 3.64 32.86 -17.87
CA GLU A 618 3.14 34.19 -18.23
C GLU A 618 1.76 34.44 -17.60
N ARG A 619 1.58 35.64 -17.03
CA ARG A 619 0.27 36.09 -16.53
C ARG A 619 -0.71 36.19 -17.70
N VAL A 620 -1.72 35.33 -17.73
CA VAL A 620 -2.93 35.61 -18.53
C VAL A 620 -3.71 36.69 -17.79
N SER A 621 -3.35 37.95 -18.04
CA SER A 621 -4.21 39.07 -17.74
C SER A 621 -5.33 39.11 -18.78
N MET A 622 -6.35 38.27 -18.62
CA MET A 622 -7.62 38.55 -19.28
C MET A 622 -8.21 39.78 -18.58
N VAL A 623 -7.80 40.96 -19.03
CA VAL A 623 -8.64 42.14 -18.91
C VAL A 623 -9.84 41.83 -19.80
N VAL A 624 -10.92 41.33 -19.21
CA VAL A 624 -12.22 41.38 -19.85
C VAL A 624 -12.58 42.86 -19.88
N GLU A 625 -12.12 43.57 -20.92
CA GLU A 625 -12.77 44.82 -21.29
C GLU A 625 -14.18 44.41 -21.72
N HIS A 626 -15.13 44.63 -20.82
CA HIS A 626 -16.54 44.52 -21.16
C HIS A 626 -16.78 45.46 -22.35
N PRO A 627 -17.40 45.02 -23.46
CA PRO A 627 -17.56 45.83 -24.67
C PRO A 627 -18.38 47.12 -24.50
N ASP A 628 -18.88 47.39 -23.28
CA ASP A 628 -19.79 48.49 -22.95
C ASP A 628 -19.20 49.51 -21.95
N ILE A 629 -17.89 49.51 -21.69
CA ILE A 629 -17.30 50.57 -20.86
C ILE A 629 -17.35 51.90 -21.64
N ALA A 630 -18.11 52.86 -21.11
CA ALA A 630 -18.21 54.21 -21.64
C ALA A 630 -16.81 54.83 -21.82
N PRO A 631 -16.52 55.54 -22.94
CA PRO A 631 -15.19 56.05 -23.27
C PRO A 631 -14.55 56.90 -22.18
N GLU A 632 -15.37 57.55 -21.36
CA GLU A 632 -15.00 58.40 -20.23
C GLU A 632 -14.50 57.66 -18.98
N MET A 633 -14.66 56.33 -18.91
CA MET A 633 -14.11 55.48 -17.84
C MET A 633 -12.79 54.79 -18.21
N ARG A 634 -12.22 55.08 -19.39
CA ARG A 634 -10.89 54.59 -19.79
C ARG A 634 -9.80 55.35 -19.03
N ARG A 635 -8.74 54.65 -18.61
CA ARG A 635 -7.58 55.28 -17.96
C ARG A 635 -6.89 56.24 -18.95
N PRO A 636 -6.51 57.47 -18.56
CA PRO A 636 -5.77 58.37 -19.44
C PRO A 636 -4.40 57.75 -19.80
N GLY A 637 -4.11 57.59 -21.10
CA GLY A 637 -2.80 57.14 -21.60
C GLY A 637 -2.75 55.83 -22.38
N SER A 638 -3.87 55.14 -22.57
CA SER A 638 -3.95 53.96 -23.45
C SER A 638 -4.53 54.35 -24.81
N GLU A 639 -3.74 54.99 -25.66
CA GLU A 639 -4.03 55.04 -27.10
C GLU A 639 -3.47 53.76 -27.76
N PRO A 640 -4.26 53.05 -28.58
CA PRO A 640 -3.76 51.88 -29.30
C PRO A 640 -2.79 52.31 -30.41
N GLU A 641 -1.61 51.68 -30.47
CA GLU A 641 -0.73 51.81 -31.64
C GLU A 641 -1.47 51.35 -32.91
N ALA A 642 -1.43 52.20 -33.94
CA ALA A 642 -2.04 51.90 -35.23
C ALA A 642 -1.35 50.69 -35.88
N PRO A 643 -2.10 49.72 -36.43
CA PRO A 643 -1.52 48.54 -37.06
C PRO A 643 -0.74 48.92 -38.31
N THR A 644 0.56 48.62 -38.30
CA THR A 644 1.44 48.73 -39.47
C THR A 644 1.42 47.42 -40.26
N GLY A 645 0.48 47.29 -41.20
CA GLY A 645 0.47 46.17 -42.14
C GLY A 645 -0.71 46.21 -43.11
N PRO A 646 -0.53 45.89 -44.40
CA PRO A 646 -1.61 45.94 -45.36
C PRO A 646 -2.61 44.79 -45.12
N MET A 647 -3.88 45.16 -45.02
CA MET A 647 -5.01 44.23 -44.95
C MET A 647 -5.09 43.37 -46.23
N PRO A 648 -5.22 42.03 -46.14
CA PRO A 648 -5.54 41.22 -47.30
C PRO A 648 -6.98 41.49 -47.75
N GLY A 649 -7.13 41.75 -49.05
CA GLY A 649 -8.38 42.12 -49.69
C GLY A 649 -9.49 41.09 -49.50
N GLY A 650 -10.71 41.60 -49.34
CA GLY A 650 -11.92 40.82 -49.12
C GLY A 650 -12.30 39.94 -50.31
N GLY A 651 -12.73 38.72 -50.00
CA GLY A 651 -13.58 37.89 -50.85
C GLY A 651 -14.98 37.88 -50.27
N GLY A 652 -15.90 38.55 -50.94
CA GLY A 652 -17.31 38.64 -50.57
C GLY A 652 -18.11 37.37 -50.90
N PHE A 653 -19.21 37.24 -50.15
CA PHE A 653 -20.22 36.20 -50.21
C PHE A 653 -20.99 36.15 -51.54
N SER A 654 -21.27 34.93 -51.99
CA SER A 654 -22.64 34.47 -52.25
C SER A 654 -22.77 33.03 -51.76
#